data_AF-A0A923SMY8-F1
#
_entry.id   AF-A0A923SMY8-F1
#
_cell.length_a   1.000
_cell.length_b   1.000
_cell.length_c   1.000
_cell.angle_alpha   90.00
_cell.angle_beta   90.00
_cell.angle_gamma   90.00
#
_symmetry.space_group_name_H-M   'P 1'
#
loop_
_entity.id
_entity.type
_entity.pdbx_description
1 polymer ?
#
loop_
_entity_poly.entity_id
_entity_poly.type
_entity_poly.pdbx_seq_one_letter_code
_entity_poly.pdbx_strand_id
1 'polypeptide(L)'
;MKKILTIAACLALGAGHVMAQETFPRNGVYDERSGLVALTNATIHTDYKTTISNATLLIRNGKVEAVGTGVKVPAGAVTIDAKGKHIYPGLVDMFTGYGMPEVKSERGGWGSPPQMESKKQGAYSWNQAIKPETNAVELFKVDKKQAEEMRKLGFGTVLAVHRDGIARGTATLVTLADNKRENEVVVLDKAAGALSFDKGSSTQDYPNSLMGSIALLRQTYLDAQWNTQNPSREQNISLTAFTAANKYPQIFEVDSKLDILRADKVGDEFGKQYIIKGGGDEYQMIKEIKASNAPIILSLNFPDAYNVEDPFDARRVPLEAMKHWEMAPANAALLNKAGVTIAFTASDLKDKKDFLPNLRKAIQYGLSEEEALKALTATPAKLLNADSKVGSLNKGMLANFIVTSGNLFAADNIILENWVQGSQYKISEVPSDYRGVYTLKMPQQPDRKLMISGTAERPELKVIGKDTVSGKITFNGNLVTLSFNKDKKSKESIRLSGWLQDKNLQGEGQLPDASTVKWTATFSEAMSQKAKSDSTKVAKAPQLGNIIYPFRAYGQNELPKQETILIKNATVWTNEKEGKLENADVLIKNGKIAKVGKNLTENGAKIVDGTGKHVTPGIIDEHSHIALNGVNEGTQSVTAEVRMADVVNSDDINIYRQLAGGVTTSQLLHGSANPIGGQSAIIKLRWGKSPEELMVENADGFIKFALGENVKQSNRNNANIRFPQSRMGVEQVFVDAFQRAKEYEQSWKTYNSLSKREKSKTPAPRRDLELDALVEILNDKRFITCHSYVQSEINMLMQVADEMGFKVNTFTHILEGYKVADKMKERGIGGSTFSDWWAYKMEVKDAIPQNAGLMNQLGVVTAINSDDAEMARRLNQEAAKSVKYAGVSEEDALKMVTLNPAKLLHLDDRMGSIKAGKDADVVLWNDNPLSIYAKPLKTFVDGIAYYDLERDEQMREELEKERMRLIQAMLNAKTGGARTQAPAMRRASVVHCEDVEHNEEESYFAH
;
A
#
# COMPACT_ATOMS: atom_id res chain seq x y z
N MET A 1 35.49 -18.75 61.44
CA MET A 1 34.13 -18.26 61.15
C MET A 1 33.90 -16.78 61.51
N LYS A 2 34.43 -16.25 62.63
CA LYS A 2 34.20 -14.82 63.00
C LYS A 2 34.75 -13.78 62.01
N LYS A 3 35.86 -14.04 61.30
CA LYS A 3 36.43 -13.08 60.32
C LYS A 3 35.67 -13.00 58.97
N ILE A 4 34.91 -14.02 58.59
CA ILE A 4 34.15 -14.04 57.32
C ILE A 4 32.81 -13.30 57.48
N LEU A 5 32.19 -13.38 58.66
CA LEU A 5 30.97 -12.62 59.00
C LEU A 5 31.22 -11.11 59.11
N THR A 6 32.40 -10.68 59.53
CA THR A 6 32.73 -9.23 59.61
C THR A 6 32.96 -8.62 58.22
N ILE A 7 33.57 -9.37 57.28
CA ILE A 7 33.76 -8.90 55.89
C ILE A 7 32.42 -8.90 55.13
N ALA A 8 31.54 -9.88 55.37
CA ALA A 8 30.19 -9.88 54.82
C ALA A 8 29.31 -8.75 55.40
N ALA A 9 29.47 -8.42 56.69
CA ALA A 9 28.78 -7.28 57.31
C ALA A 9 29.31 -5.92 56.82
N CYS A 10 30.61 -5.79 56.56
CA CYS A 10 31.18 -4.57 55.96
C CYS A 10 30.83 -4.42 54.46
N LEU A 11 30.69 -5.52 53.70
CA LEU A 11 30.19 -5.47 52.33
C LEU A 11 28.67 -5.18 52.27
N ALA A 12 27.89 -5.63 53.26
CA ALA A 12 26.47 -5.30 53.38
C ALA A 12 26.22 -3.86 53.85
N LEU A 13 27.12 -3.27 54.64
CA LEU A 13 27.08 -1.85 55.04
C LEU A 13 27.66 -0.89 53.99
N GLY A 14 28.39 -1.41 53.00
CA GLY A 14 28.87 -0.66 51.82
C GLY A 14 27.86 -0.60 50.66
N ALA A 15 26.77 -1.36 50.72
CA ALA A 15 25.68 -1.32 49.74
C ALA A 15 24.68 -0.18 50.03
N GLY A 16 25.18 0.97 50.52
CA GLY A 16 24.43 2.20 50.40
C GLY A 16 24.21 2.43 48.90
N HIS A 17 22.95 2.55 48.49
CA HIS A 17 22.61 3.00 47.14
C HIS A 17 23.46 4.22 46.84
N VAL A 18 24.49 4.05 46.00
CA VAL A 18 25.20 5.17 45.39
C VAL A 18 24.15 5.80 44.49
N MET A 19 23.40 6.76 45.05
CA MET A 19 22.60 7.70 44.28
C MET A 19 23.61 8.38 43.36
N ALA A 20 23.66 7.93 42.11
CA ALA A 20 24.50 8.56 41.10
C ALA A 20 24.10 10.04 41.07
N GLN A 21 25.09 10.91 41.24
CA GLN A 21 24.91 12.35 41.14
C GLN A 21 24.30 12.64 39.75
N GLU A 22 23.18 13.36 39.69
CA GLU A 22 22.61 13.77 38.40
C GLU A 22 23.67 14.57 37.62
N THR A 23 23.81 14.28 36.34
CA THR A 23 24.87 14.86 35.49
C THR A 23 24.60 16.30 35.09
N PHE A 24 23.37 16.79 35.29
CA PHE A 24 22.98 18.16 34.97
C PHE A 24 23.04 19.06 36.20
N PRO A 25 23.70 20.23 36.14
CA PRO A 25 23.64 21.21 37.20
C PRO A 25 22.22 21.78 37.29
N ARG A 26 21.56 21.61 38.45
CA ARG A 26 20.27 22.25 38.72
C ARG A 26 20.48 23.71 39.09
N ASN A 27 19.76 24.62 38.44
CA ASN A 27 19.74 26.03 38.79
C ASN A 27 18.52 26.31 39.68
N GLY A 28 18.69 26.27 41.01
CA GLY A 28 17.62 26.51 41.98
C GLY A 28 17.68 25.62 43.24
N VAL A 29 16.64 25.69 44.07
CA VAL A 29 16.50 24.90 45.31
C VAL A 29 16.11 23.47 44.98
N TYR A 30 16.70 22.50 45.69
CA TYR A 30 16.41 21.07 45.55
C TYR A 30 15.01 20.73 46.11
N ASP A 31 13.99 20.65 45.24
CA ASP A 31 12.63 20.15 45.56
C ASP A 31 12.37 18.84 44.79
N GLU A 32 12.80 17.70 45.35
CA GLU A 32 12.41 16.37 44.89
C GLU A 32 11.22 15.87 45.69
N ARG A 33 10.02 16.20 45.23
CA ARG A 33 8.83 15.50 45.71
C ARG A 33 8.88 14.08 45.14
N SER A 34 8.57 13.09 45.98
CA SER A 34 8.60 11.65 45.63
C SER A 34 7.60 11.22 44.53
N GLY A 35 6.96 12.18 43.85
CA GLY A 35 5.99 11.95 42.79
C GLY A 35 4.90 10.96 43.17
N LEU A 36 4.57 10.88 44.47
CA LEU A 36 3.73 9.84 45.03
C LEU A 36 2.25 10.23 44.90
N VAL A 37 1.55 9.56 43.99
CA VAL A 37 0.13 9.83 43.67
C VAL A 37 -0.65 8.53 43.76
N ALA A 38 -1.83 8.57 44.38
CA ALA A 38 -2.77 7.45 44.44
C ALA A 38 -4.11 7.85 43.81
N LEU A 39 -4.52 7.18 42.74
CA LEU A 39 -5.87 7.31 42.19
C LEU A 39 -6.75 6.20 42.75
N THR A 40 -7.69 6.52 43.63
CA THR A 40 -8.49 5.54 44.38
C THR A 40 -9.91 5.40 43.79
N ASN A 41 -10.56 4.26 44.05
CA ASN A 41 -11.97 3.98 43.70
C ASN A 41 -12.30 3.95 42.18
N ALA A 42 -11.30 3.81 41.32
CA ALA A 42 -11.50 3.76 39.87
C ALA A 42 -11.86 2.35 39.38
N THR A 43 -12.43 2.27 38.17
CA THR A 43 -12.41 1.05 37.34
C THR A 43 -11.11 1.05 36.52
N ILE A 44 -10.15 0.21 36.88
CA ILE A 44 -8.82 0.21 36.25
C ILE A 44 -8.69 -0.95 35.28
N HIS A 45 -8.41 -0.62 34.02
CA HIS A 45 -8.00 -1.55 32.98
C HIS A 45 -6.48 -1.64 33.05
N THR A 46 -5.96 -2.69 33.67
CA THR A 46 -4.52 -2.86 33.87
C THR A 46 -3.80 -3.23 32.57
N ASP A 47 -4.49 -3.91 31.67
CA ASP A 47 -4.06 -4.25 30.33
C ASP A 47 -5.31 -4.36 29.42
N TYR A 48 -5.15 -4.90 28.22
CA TYR A 48 -6.23 -5.01 27.25
C TYR A 48 -7.33 -6.04 27.62
N LYS A 49 -7.08 -6.92 28.60
CA LYS A 49 -7.98 -8.01 29.04
C LYS A 49 -8.49 -7.84 30.47
N THR A 50 -7.70 -7.21 31.33
CA THR A 50 -7.88 -7.25 32.78
C THR A 50 -8.48 -5.95 33.27
N THR A 51 -9.69 -6.02 33.83
CA THR A 51 -10.39 -4.90 34.47
C THR A 51 -10.59 -5.15 35.96
N ILE A 52 -10.32 -4.15 36.79
CA ILE A 52 -10.49 -4.21 38.25
C ILE A 52 -11.35 -3.03 38.72
N SER A 53 -12.51 -3.33 39.30
CA SER A 53 -13.43 -2.32 39.85
C SER A 53 -13.06 -1.91 41.27
N ASN A 54 -13.32 -0.65 41.64
CA ASN A 54 -12.99 -0.08 42.97
C ASN A 54 -11.51 -0.25 43.34
N ALA A 55 -10.62 -0.10 42.36
CA ALA A 55 -9.19 -0.30 42.52
C ALA A 55 -8.46 1.02 42.75
N THR A 56 -7.24 0.90 43.25
CA THR A 56 -6.30 2.00 43.45
C THR A 56 -5.08 1.82 42.55
N LEU A 57 -4.71 2.87 41.81
CA LEU A 57 -3.44 2.96 41.09
C LEU A 57 -2.46 3.81 41.89
N LEU A 58 -1.37 3.23 42.35
CA LEU A 58 -0.30 3.92 43.08
C LEU A 58 0.88 4.18 42.13
N ILE A 59 1.28 5.44 42.04
CA ILE A 59 2.36 5.93 41.18
C ILE A 59 3.44 6.52 42.07
N ARG A 60 4.70 6.20 41.77
CA ARG A 60 5.87 6.80 42.41
C ARG A 60 6.93 7.09 41.37
N ASN A 61 7.50 8.31 41.40
CA ASN A 61 8.56 8.74 40.48
C ASN A 61 8.24 8.43 39.00
N GLY A 62 6.99 8.67 38.59
CA GLY A 62 6.54 8.46 37.21
C GLY A 62 6.36 7.01 36.76
N LYS A 63 6.37 6.05 37.69
CA LYS A 63 6.15 4.62 37.43
C LYS A 63 5.01 4.07 38.26
N VAL A 64 4.37 3.01 37.76
CA VAL A 64 3.36 2.27 38.51
C VAL A 64 4.04 1.48 39.64
N GLU A 65 3.68 1.76 40.88
CA GLU A 65 4.19 1.07 42.07
C GLU A 65 3.30 -0.13 42.45
N ALA A 66 1.97 0.05 42.38
CA ALA A 66 0.99 -0.99 42.68
C ALA A 66 -0.37 -0.67 42.04
N VAL A 67 -1.16 -1.72 41.77
CA VAL A 67 -2.54 -1.60 41.28
C VAL A 67 -3.42 -2.72 41.88
N GLY A 68 -4.63 -2.39 42.35
CA GLY A 68 -5.58 -3.37 42.89
C GLY A 68 -6.57 -2.81 43.94
N THR A 69 -7.49 -3.66 44.43
CA THR A 69 -8.59 -3.29 45.37
C THR A 69 -8.17 -3.12 46.84
N GLY A 70 -6.92 -3.47 47.18
CA GLY A 70 -6.39 -3.41 48.56
C GLY A 70 -5.04 -2.71 48.66
N VAL A 71 -4.68 -1.87 47.68
CA VAL A 71 -3.41 -1.13 47.71
C VAL A 71 -3.43 -0.12 48.85
N LYS A 72 -2.51 -0.28 49.81
CA LYS A 72 -2.35 0.68 50.90
C LYS A 72 -1.73 1.97 50.36
N VAL A 73 -2.46 3.07 50.49
CA VAL A 73 -1.96 4.41 50.14
C VAL A 73 -0.96 4.87 51.22
N PRO A 74 0.33 5.07 50.89
CA PRO A 74 1.31 5.50 51.87
C PRO A 74 1.04 6.95 52.34
N ALA A 75 1.44 7.26 53.58
CA ALA A 75 1.34 8.62 54.10
C ALA A 75 2.17 9.59 53.24
N GLY A 76 1.60 10.76 52.92
CA GLY A 76 2.22 11.77 52.05
C GLY A 76 1.93 11.60 50.55
N ALA A 77 1.17 10.57 50.14
CA ALA A 77 0.68 10.46 48.77
C ALA A 77 -0.41 11.50 48.47
N VAL A 78 -0.32 12.14 47.30
CA VAL A 78 -1.44 12.92 46.76
C VAL A 78 -2.54 11.95 46.36
N THR A 79 -3.65 11.98 47.06
CA THR A 79 -4.79 11.07 46.80
C THR A 79 -5.82 11.78 45.93
N ILE A 80 -6.17 11.15 44.81
CA ILE A 80 -7.20 11.62 43.87
C ILE A 80 -8.31 10.58 43.87
N ASP A 81 -9.52 10.99 44.26
CA ASP A 81 -10.70 10.12 44.17
C ASP A 81 -11.17 10.04 42.71
N ALA A 82 -11.03 8.87 42.10
CA ALA A 82 -11.42 8.59 40.73
C ALA A 82 -12.71 7.74 40.67
N LYS A 83 -13.56 7.82 41.71
CA LYS A 83 -14.84 7.13 41.77
C LYS A 83 -15.71 7.39 40.53
N GLY A 84 -16.18 6.31 39.92
CA GLY A 84 -17.01 6.35 38.70
C GLY A 84 -16.25 6.71 37.43
N LYS A 85 -14.91 6.79 37.47
CA LYS A 85 -14.05 6.99 36.32
C LYS A 85 -13.37 5.69 35.92
N HIS A 86 -12.98 5.60 34.66
CA HIS A 86 -12.21 4.48 34.14
C HIS A 86 -10.76 4.92 33.89
N ILE A 87 -9.81 4.03 34.16
CA ILE A 87 -8.39 4.25 33.89
C ILE A 87 -7.91 3.19 32.91
N TYR A 88 -7.33 3.59 31.79
CA TYR A 88 -6.75 2.69 30.78
C TYR A 88 -5.25 2.98 30.61
N PRO A 89 -4.43 2.00 30.17
CA PRO A 89 -3.06 2.28 29.79
C PRO A 89 -3.03 3.35 28.68
N GLY A 90 -2.02 4.21 28.72
CA GLY A 90 -1.84 5.25 27.71
C GLY A 90 -1.61 4.61 26.35
N LEU A 91 -2.30 5.08 25.32
CA LEU A 91 -2.20 4.49 23.99
C LEU A 91 -0.78 4.69 23.42
N VAL A 92 -0.36 3.78 22.56
CA VAL A 92 0.96 3.74 21.92
C VAL A 92 0.78 3.81 20.41
N ASP A 93 1.25 4.89 19.78
CA ASP A 93 1.28 5.03 18.31
C ASP A 93 2.63 4.52 17.76
N MET A 94 2.61 3.65 16.77
CA MET A 94 3.83 3.06 16.19
C MET A 94 4.43 3.84 15.02
N PHE A 95 3.78 4.91 14.55
CA PHE A 95 4.27 5.60 13.37
C PHE A 95 3.87 7.07 13.37
N THR A 96 4.74 7.98 13.79
CA THR A 96 4.42 9.40 13.85
C THR A 96 5.59 10.27 13.38
N GLY A 97 5.28 11.45 12.85
CA GLY A 97 6.27 12.52 12.65
C GLY A 97 6.47 13.39 13.91
N TYR A 98 6.04 12.94 15.09
CA TYR A 98 6.06 13.76 16.30
C TYR A 98 7.48 14.21 16.65
N GLY A 99 7.65 15.54 16.81
CA GLY A 99 8.94 16.12 17.20
C GLY A 99 10.05 15.96 16.16
N MET A 100 9.72 15.48 14.95
CA MET A 100 10.65 15.37 13.83
C MET A 100 10.65 16.65 12.99
N PRO A 101 11.79 17.01 12.38
CA PRO A 101 11.82 18.11 11.41
C PRO A 101 10.97 17.78 10.17
N GLU A 102 10.47 18.82 9.52
CA GLU A 102 9.76 18.70 8.24
C GLU A 102 10.72 18.25 7.13
N VAL A 103 10.29 17.27 6.34
CA VAL A 103 11.02 16.82 5.16
C VAL A 103 10.62 17.71 3.99
N LYS A 104 11.53 18.61 3.59
CA LYS A 104 11.30 19.50 2.44
C LYS A 104 11.92 18.90 1.19
N SER A 105 11.10 18.61 0.18
CA SER A 105 11.60 18.23 -1.15
C SER A 105 11.80 19.48 -2.00
N GLU A 106 13.03 19.86 -2.30
CA GLU A 106 13.34 20.81 -3.36
C GLU A 106 13.21 20.11 -4.72
N ARG A 107 11.99 19.69 -5.10
CA ARG A 107 11.78 19.11 -6.43
C ARG A 107 12.18 20.17 -7.45
N GLY A 108 13.12 19.82 -8.32
CA GLY A 108 13.57 20.70 -9.40
C GLY A 108 12.35 21.17 -10.20
N GLY A 109 12.30 22.47 -10.51
CA GLY A 109 11.25 23.00 -11.38
C GLY A 109 11.27 22.31 -12.74
N TRP A 110 10.15 22.33 -13.45
CA TRP A 110 10.03 21.82 -14.81
C TRP A 110 11.12 22.45 -15.69
N GLY A 111 12.05 21.64 -16.21
CA GLY A 111 13.23 22.12 -16.96
C GLY A 111 14.55 22.17 -16.19
N SER A 112 14.58 21.77 -14.91
CA SER A 112 15.84 21.63 -14.18
C SER A 112 16.74 20.57 -14.85
N PRO A 113 18.06 20.78 -14.91
CA PRO A 113 18.97 19.76 -15.42
C PRO A 113 18.91 18.52 -14.49
N PRO A 114 19.05 17.30 -15.04
CA PRO A 114 19.03 16.10 -14.23
C PRO A 114 20.24 16.09 -13.27
N GLN A 115 20.04 15.57 -12.07
CA GLN A 115 21.04 15.30 -11.07
C GLN A 115 21.39 13.80 -11.08
N MET A 116 22.44 13.45 -11.82
CA MET A 116 22.95 12.07 -11.91
C MET A 116 23.64 11.63 -10.60
N GLU A 117 24.48 12.51 -10.04
CA GLU A 117 25.32 12.21 -8.88
C GLU A 117 24.73 12.71 -7.55
N SER A 118 25.13 12.08 -6.45
CA SER A 118 24.78 12.56 -5.11
C SER A 118 25.45 13.90 -4.81
N LYS A 119 24.66 14.89 -4.36
CA LYS A 119 25.17 16.15 -3.78
C LYS A 119 25.62 16.01 -2.33
N LYS A 120 25.44 14.84 -1.70
CA LYS A 120 25.76 14.64 -0.28
C LYS A 120 27.27 14.43 -0.13
N GLN A 121 27.95 15.42 0.43
CA GLN A 121 29.41 15.38 0.63
C GLN A 121 29.79 14.41 1.76
N GLY A 122 30.85 13.62 1.55
CA GLY A 122 31.39 12.67 2.54
C GLY A 122 31.28 11.20 2.11
N ALA A 123 31.70 10.30 2.98
CA ALA A 123 31.73 8.85 2.74
C ALA A 123 30.35 8.19 2.92
N TYR A 124 29.32 8.72 2.26
CA TYR A 124 27.94 8.24 2.31
C TYR A 124 27.61 7.34 1.11
N SER A 125 26.40 6.78 1.08
CA SER A 125 25.88 6.09 -0.09
C SER A 125 25.99 6.98 -1.35
N TRP A 126 26.32 6.35 -2.48
CA TRP A 126 26.32 7.02 -3.78
C TRP A 126 24.93 7.53 -4.17
N ASN A 127 23.86 6.98 -3.57
CA ASN A 127 22.49 7.41 -3.78
C ASN A 127 21.90 8.15 -2.56
N GLN A 128 21.41 9.37 -2.79
CA GLN A 128 20.88 10.25 -1.73
C GLN A 128 19.56 9.78 -1.11
N ALA A 129 18.83 8.86 -1.76
CA ALA A 129 17.63 8.28 -1.18
C ALA A 129 17.95 7.27 -0.07
N ILE A 130 19.21 6.82 0.07
CA ILE A 130 19.67 5.93 1.13
C ILE A 130 20.25 6.78 2.26
N LYS A 131 19.44 7.02 3.31
CA LYS A 131 19.78 7.86 4.48
C LYS A 131 19.77 7.12 5.83
N PRO A 132 20.31 5.88 5.92
CA PRO A 132 20.24 5.04 7.11
C PRO A 132 21.02 5.58 8.33
N GLU A 133 21.95 6.50 8.12
CA GLU A 133 22.69 7.20 9.18
C GLU A 133 21.85 8.17 10.02
N THR A 134 20.60 8.42 9.62
CA THR A 134 19.68 9.27 10.37
C THR A 134 19.28 8.60 11.69
N ASN A 135 19.63 9.21 12.82
CA ASN A 135 19.14 8.80 14.14
C ASN A 135 18.02 9.75 14.58
N ALA A 136 16.76 9.30 14.62
CA ALA A 136 15.62 10.14 14.99
C ALA A 136 15.80 10.79 16.38
N VAL A 137 16.46 10.13 17.33
CA VAL A 137 16.74 10.68 18.67
C VAL A 137 17.62 11.93 18.65
N GLU A 138 18.49 12.08 17.66
CA GLU A 138 19.37 13.27 17.50
C GLU A 138 18.61 14.45 16.89
N LEU A 139 17.56 14.18 16.11
CA LEU A 139 16.71 15.18 15.48
C LEU A 139 15.53 15.60 16.35
N PHE A 140 15.15 14.73 17.29
CA PHE A 140 13.93 14.86 18.09
C PHE A 140 13.94 16.11 18.96
N LYS A 141 12.80 16.82 18.93
CA LYS A 141 12.51 17.92 19.84
C LYS A 141 11.12 17.75 20.43
N VAL A 142 10.98 18.06 21.71
CA VAL A 142 9.66 18.06 22.36
C VAL A 142 8.81 19.18 21.77
N ASP A 143 7.79 18.81 20.99
CA ASP A 143 6.81 19.76 20.47
C ASP A 143 5.55 19.75 21.37
N LYS A 144 5.35 20.83 22.11
CA LYS A 144 4.23 20.97 23.04
C LYS A 144 2.86 20.87 22.36
N LYS A 145 2.71 21.48 21.17
CA LYS A 145 1.44 21.53 20.46
C LYS A 145 1.08 20.16 19.90
N GLN A 146 2.03 19.50 19.24
CA GLN A 146 1.82 18.16 18.72
C GLN A 146 1.59 17.14 19.84
N ALA A 147 2.29 17.28 20.98
CA ALA A 147 2.08 16.44 22.14
C ALA A 147 0.66 16.61 22.72
N GLU A 148 0.18 17.86 22.84
CA GLU A 148 -1.19 18.14 23.27
C GLU A 148 -2.23 17.54 22.32
N GLU A 149 -2.04 17.66 21.01
CA GLU A 149 -2.91 17.04 19.99
C GLU A 149 -2.98 15.52 20.17
N MET A 150 -1.84 14.85 20.32
CA MET A 150 -1.80 13.38 20.49
C MET A 150 -2.37 12.94 21.84
N ARG A 151 -2.08 13.68 22.93
CA ARG A 151 -2.64 13.39 24.26
C ARG A 151 -4.16 13.50 24.29
N LYS A 152 -4.75 14.43 23.53
CA LYS A 152 -6.21 14.56 23.37
C LYS A 152 -6.86 13.32 22.74
N LEU A 153 -6.11 12.53 21.97
CA LEU A 153 -6.57 11.26 21.40
C LEU A 153 -6.39 10.08 22.37
N GLY A 154 -5.64 10.28 23.46
CA GLY A 154 -5.35 9.29 24.49
C GLY A 154 -3.96 8.66 24.39
N PHE A 155 -3.13 9.08 23.43
CA PHE A 155 -1.74 8.61 23.34
C PHE A 155 -0.92 9.12 24.52
N GLY A 156 -0.06 8.28 25.08
CA GLY A 156 0.96 8.66 26.06
C GLY A 156 2.38 8.42 25.56
N THR A 157 2.53 7.55 24.55
CA THR A 157 3.82 7.16 23.95
C THR A 157 3.67 7.08 22.44
N VAL A 158 4.67 7.52 21.69
CA VAL A 158 4.67 7.46 20.22
C VAL A 158 6.05 7.09 19.70
N LEU A 159 6.09 6.37 18.57
CA LEU A 159 7.31 6.19 17.80
C LEU A 159 7.49 7.38 16.85
N ALA A 160 8.57 8.14 17.03
CA ALA A 160 8.95 9.25 16.17
C ALA A 160 9.83 8.74 15.03
N VAL A 161 9.35 8.91 13.79
CA VAL A 161 9.95 8.44 12.55
C VAL A 161 10.23 9.63 11.64
N HIS A 162 11.49 9.82 11.23
CA HIS A 162 11.85 10.81 10.22
C HIS A 162 11.64 10.20 8.83
N ARG A 163 10.58 10.62 8.13
CA ARG A 163 10.11 10.01 6.87
C ARG A 163 10.88 10.55 5.64
N ASP A 164 12.20 10.41 5.62
CA ASP A 164 13.07 10.96 4.57
C ASP A 164 13.98 9.89 3.94
N GLY A 165 13.65 9.46 2.71
CA GLY A 165 14.41 8.49 1.94
C GLY A 165 13.81 7.08 1.92
N ILE A 166 14.41 6.20 1.12
CA ILE A 166 14.08 4.77 1.00
C ILE A 166 14.55 4.02 2.25
N ALA A 167 15.77 4.29 2.71
CA ALA A 167 16.29 3.81 3.99
C ALA A 167 16.43 5.01 4.94
N ARG A 168 15.65 5.04 6.01
CA ARG A 168 15.39 6.24 6.83
C ARG A 168 16.10 6.24 8.18
N GLY A 169 16.93 5.23 8.43
CA GLY A 169 17.69 5.07 9.67
C GLY A 169 16.83 4.59 10.82
N THR A 170 17.14 5.02 12.05
CA THR A 170 16.47 4.53 13.27
C THR A 170 15.42 5.49 13.79
N ALA A 171 14.27 4.96 14.19
CA ALA A 171 13.19 5.64 14.89
C ALA A 171 13.37 5.56 16.42
N THR A 172 12.87 6.57 17.14
CA THR A 172 12.96 6.66 18.61
C THR A 172 11.57 6.56 19.24
N LEU A 173 11.43 5.80 20.33
CA LEU A 173 10.20 5.71 21.09
C LEU A 173 10.24 6.75 22.21
N VAL A 174 9.27 7.66 22.23
CA VAL A 174 9.23 8.79 23.17
C VAL A 174 7.88 8.88 23.86
N THR A 175 7.88 9.43 25.07
CA THR A 175 6.64 9.82 25.75
C THR A 175 6.19 11.21 25.31
N LEU A 176 4.91 11.51 25.49
CA LEU A 176 4.34 12.82 25.18
C LEU A 176 4.39 13.80 26.37
N ALA A 177 5.37 13.67 27.26
CA ALA A 177 5.58 14.66 28.32
C ALA A 177 6.19 15.93 27.69
N ASP A 178 5.63 17.09 28.02
CA ASP A 178 6.07 18.41 27.50
C ASP A 178 6.63 19.34 28.59
N ASN A 179 6.64 18.87 29.84
CA ASN A 179 7.21 19.55 31.00
C ASN A 179 8.61 19.04 31.35
N LYS A 180 9.20 18.22 30.49
CA LYS A 180 10.49 17.57 30.64
C LYS A 180 11.37 17.79 29.42
N ARG A 181 12.67 17.58 29.59
CA ARG A 181 13.63 17.67 28.48
C ARG A 181 13.64 16.40 27.63
N GLU A 182 14.19 16.50 26.43
CA GLU A 182 14.30 15.41 25.46
C GLU A 182 14.91 14.14 26.09
N ASN A 183 15.99 14.29 26.88
CA ASN A 183 16.67 13.16 27.52
C ASN A 183 15.84 12.42 28.57
N GLU A 184 14.73 13.00 29.04
CA GLU A 184 13.83 12.39 30.03
C GLU A 184 12.60 11.73 29.38
N VAL A 185 12.24 12.14 28.16
CA VAL A 185 11.05 11.63 27.47
C VAL A 185 11.35 10.45 26.55
N VAL A 186 12.62 10.24 26.18
CA VAL A 186 13.07 9.10 25.39
C VAL A 186 12.92 7.80 26.19
N VAL A 187 12.13 6.86 25.65
CA VAL A 187 11.91 5.52 26.22
C VAL A 187 12.92 4.53 25.64
N LEU A 188 13.12 4.58 24.32
CA LEU A 188 14.14 3.85 23.56
C LEU A 188 14.74 4.82 22.54
N ASP A 189 16.05 4.99 22.58
CA ASP A 189 16.80 5.79 21.60
C ASP A 189 16.68 5.23 20.19
N LYS A 190 16.74 3.89 20.05
CA LYS A 190 16.60 3.13 18.81
C LYS A 190 15.60 2.00 19.02
N ALA A 191 14.35 2.25 18.64
CA ALA A 191 13.26 1.29 18.79
C ALA A 191 13.02 0.45 17.53
N ALA A 192 13.24 1.04 16.35
CA ALA A 192 13.03 0.39 15.06
C ALA A 192 13.91 1.02 13.97
N GLY A 193 14.20 0.30 12.89
CA GLY A 193 14.60 0.90 11.62
C GLY A 193 13.38 1.26 10.77
N ALA A 194 13.51 2.22 9.85
CA ALA A 194 12.42 2.65 8.97
C ALA A 194 12.82 2.60 7.49
N LEU A 195 11.90 2.08 6.66
CA LEU A 195 12.05 1.88 5.22
C LEU A 195 10.81 2.37 4.47
N SER A 196 10.96 2.68 3.18
CA SER A 196 9.86 2.93 2.23
C SER A 196 10.34 2.74 0.79
N PHE A 197 9.42 2.75 -0.18
CA PHE A 197 9.77 2.91 -1.60
C PHE A 197 9.89 4.38 -2.06
N ASP A 198 9.50 5.34 -1.22
CA ASP A 198 9.59 6.78 -1.47
C ASP A 198 11.02 7.32 -1.22
N LYS A 199 11.49 8.24 -2.08
CA LYS A 199 12.84 8.82 -2.04
C LYS A 199 13.03 9.99 -1.08
N GLY A 200 11.97 10.40 -0.41
CA GLY A 200 11.91 11.57 0.46
C GLY A 200 12.36 12.84 -0.26
N SER A 201 13.26 13.57 0.38
CA SER A 201 13.82 14.83 -0.15
C SER A 201 14.92 14.64 -1.19
N SER A 202 15.28 13.41 -1.57
CA SER A 202 16.33 13.18 -2.57
C SER A 202 15.96 13.78 -3.93
N THR A 203 16.82 14.66 -4.45
CA THR A 203 16.69 15.29 -5.77
C THR A 203 17.48 14.60 -6.86
N GLN A 204 18.27 13.58 -6.53
CA GLN A 204 18.95 12.73 -7.52
C GLN A 204 17.92 12.04 -8.42
N ASP A 205 18.19 11.86 -9.71
CA ASP A 205 17.23 11.30 -10.66
C ASP A 205 16.95 9.82 -10.35
N TYR A 206 17.98 8.97 -10.28
CA TYR A 206 17.79 7.55 -9.97
C TYR A 206 17.45 7.33 -8.49
N PRO A 207 16.48 6.48 -8.15
CA PRO A 207 15.48 5.90 -9.05
C PRO A 207 14.32 6.87 -9.33
N ASN A 208 13.67 6.82 -10.48
CA ASN A 208 12.42 7.56 -10.71
C ASN A 208 11.18 6.65 -10.80
N SER A 209 11.36 5.36 -10.57
CA SER A 209 10.32 4.34 -10.64
C SER A 209 10.27 3.47 -9.38
N LEU A 210 9.12 2.82 -9.15
CA LEU A 210 8.95 1.86 -8.04
C LEU A 210 9.94 0.69 -8.16
N MET A 211 10.11 0.12 -9.35
CA MET A 211 11.08 -0.96 -9.60
C MET A 211 12.52 -0.52 -9.36
N GLY A 212 12.88 0.73 -9.69
CA GLY A 212 14.18 1.31 -9.36
C GLY A 212 14.37 1.46 -7.85
N SER A 213 13.35 1.94 -7.11
CA SER A 213 13.39 1.99 -5.63
C SER A 213 13.58 0.60 -5.02
N ILE A 214 12.90 -0.41 -5.53
CA ILE A 214 13.04 -1.81 -5.09
C ILE A 214 14.46 -2.31 -5.40
N ALA A 215 14.95 -2.11 -6.62
CA ALA A 215 16.28 -2.57 -7.01
C ALA A 215 17.41 -1.89 -6.22
N LEU A 216 17.31 -0.58 -6.00
CA LEU A 216 18.25 0.16 -5.16
C LEU A 216 18.26 -0.37 -3.72
N LEU A 217 17.09 -0.68 -3.14
CA LEU A 217 17.02 -1.27 -1.81
C LEU A 217 17.65 -2.67 -1.77
N ARG A 218 17.39 -3.52 -2.77
CA ARG A 218 18.03 -4.85 -2.87
C ARG A 218 19.56 -4.73 -2.97
N GLN A 219 20.05 -3.85 -3.84
CA GLN A 219 21.48 -3.61 -3.97
C GLN A 219 22.06 -3.07 -2.66
N THR A 220 21.35 -2.19 -1.95
CA THR A 220 21.77 -1.68 -0.63
C THR A 220 21.93 -2.79 0.41
N TYR A 221 21.05 -3.79 0.43
CA TYR A 221 21.20 -4.97 1.30
C TYR A 221 22.44 -5.80 0.95
N LEU A 222 22.67 -6.07 -0.34
CA LEU A 222 23.86 -6.80 -0.81
C LEU A 222 25.14 -6.05 -0.48
N ASP A 223 25.14 -4.73 -0.69
CA ASP A 223 26.26 -3.85 -0.42
C ASP A 223 26.60 -3.81 1.06
N ALA A 224 25.59 -3.69 1.92
CA ALA A 224 25.78 -3.68 3.37
C ALA A 224 26.34 -5.01 3.89
N GLN A 225 25.86 -6.14 3.34
CA GLN A 225 26.41 -7.47 3.65
C GLN A 225 27.88 -7.58 3.20
N TRP A 226 28.19 -7.15 1.97
CA TRP A 226 29.55 -7.19 1.43
C TRP A 226 30.50 -6.25 2.18
N ASN A 227 30.06 -5.03 2.50
CA ASN A 227 30.84 -4.02 3.23
C ASN A 227 31.17 -4.51 4.64
N THR A 228 30.22 -5.16 5.34
CA THR A 228 30.45 -5.74 6.68
C THR A 228 31.54 -6.82 6.65
N GLN A 229 31.62 -7.60 5.58
CA GLN A 229 32.63 -8.64 5.41
C GLN A 229 33.98 -8.07 4.94
N ASN A 230 33.99 -6.88 4.33
CA ASN A 230 35.15 -6.28 3.68
C ASN A 230 35.35 -4.80 4.05
N PRO A 231 35.38 -4.42 5.35
CA PRO A 231 35.33 -3.01 5.77
C PRO A 231 36.56 -2.19 5.37
N SER A 232 37.67 -2.84 5.01
CA SER A 232 38.89 -2.15 4.53
C SER A 232 38.83 -1.78 3.05
N ARG A 233 37.84 -2.27 2.28
CA ARG A 233 37.71 -2.02 0.84
C ARG A 233 36.98 -0.71 0.54
N GLU A 234 36.02 -0.35 1.38
CA GLU A 234 35.21 0.85 1.21
C GLU A 234 34.83 1.39 2.59
N GLN A 235 35.16 2.65 2.86
CA GLN A 235 34.62 3.38 3.99
C GLN A 235 33.26 3.95 3.57
N ASN A 236 32.17 3.41 4.14
CA ASN A 236 30.81 3.85 3.82
C ASN A 236 29.96 3.94 5.09
N ILE A 237 29.66 5.18 5.49
CA ILE A 237 28.89 5.53 6.68
C ILE A 237 27.45 5.01 6.54
N SER A 238 26.86 5.15 5.36
CA SER A 238 25.48 4.72 5.11
C SER A 238 25.33 3.20 5.20
N LEU A 239 26.21 2.42 4.57
CA LEU A 239 26.15 0.96 4.66
C LEU A 239 26.37 0.44 6.08
N THR A 240 27.30 1.06 6.82
CA THR A 240 27.53 0.75 8.25
C THR A 240 26.28 1.04 9.08
N ALA A 241 25.66 2.20 8.87
CA ALA A 241 24.45 2.59 9.58
C ALA A 241 23.26 1.71 9.21
N PHE A 242 23.13 1.30 7.94
CA PHE A 242 22.08 0.39 7.49
C PHE A 242 22.19 -0.98 8.17
N THR A 243 23.39 -1.55 8.23
CA THR A 243 23.65 -2.79 8.98
C THR A 243 23.30 -2.64 10.46
N ALA A 244 23.60 -1.50 11.08
CA ALA A 244 23.27 -1.23 12.47
C ALA A 244 21.75 -1.10 12.70
N ALA A 245 21.04 -0.37 11.83
CA ALA A 245 19.60 -0.18 11.89
C ALA A 245 18.85 -1.51 11.72
N ASN A 246 19.36 -2.41 10.86
CA ASN A 246 18.80 -3.73 10.57
C ASN A 246 18.80 -4.74 11.73
N LYS A 247 19.37 -4.37 12.89
CA LYS A 247 19.33 -5.16 14.14
C LYS A 247 18.04 -4.94 14.94
N TYR A 248 17.34 -3.84 14.67
CA TYR A 248 16.07 -3.49 15.32
C TYR A 248 14.89 -3.99 14.46
N PRO A 249 13.68 -4.09 15.02
CA PRO A 249 12.47 -4.27 14.22
C PRO A 249 12.43 -3.27 13.06
N GLN A 250 12.05 -3.71 11.85
CA GLN A 250 12.03 -2.86 10.67
C GLN A 250 10.59 -2.49 10.33
N ILE A 251 10.28 -1.20 10.33
CA ILE A 251 9.00 -0.69 9.86
C ILE A 251 9.13 -0.29 8.40
N PHE A 252 8.28 -0.85 7.54
CA PHE A 252 8.21 -0.54 6.12
C PHE A 252 6.92 0.22 5.83
N GLU A 253 7.04 1.47 5.38
CA GLU A 253 5.90 2.27 4.95
C GLU A 253 5.61 2.02 3.46
N VAL A 254 4.35 1.65 3.19
CA VAL A 254 3.79 1.49 1.84
C VAL A 254 2.40 2.10 1.75
N ASP A 255 1.93 2.34 0.52
CA ASP A 255 0.67 3.06 0.28
C ASP A 255 -0.43 2.19 -0.37
N SER A 256 -0.15 0.91 -0.69
CA SER A 256 -1.12 0.01 -1.31
C SER A 256 -0.93 -1.45 -0.90
N LYS A 257 -2.01 -2.25 -1.01
CA LYS A 257 -1.97 -3.69 -0.78
C LYS A 257 -0.95 -4.44 -1.64
N LEU A 258 -0.69 -3.99 -2.87
CA LEU A 258 0.31 -4.62 -3.73
C LEU A 258 1.73 -4.30 -3.25
N ASP A 259 1.96 -3.10 -2.73
CA ASP A 259 3.26 -2.73 -2.17
C ASP A 259 3.57 -3.47 -0.86
N ILE A 260 2.54 -3.92 -0.12
CA ILE A 260 2.73 -4.84 1.01
C ILE A 260 3.39 -6.14 0.53
N LEU A 261 2.87 -6.74 -0.56
CA LEU A 261 3.43 -7.97 -1.14
C LEU A 261 4.84 -7.75 -1.70
N ARG A 262 5.09 -6.59 -2.33
CA ARG A 262 6.42 -6.21 -2.82
C ARG A 262 7.43 -6.06 -1.68
N ALA A 263 7.05 -5.38 -0.61
CA ALA A 263 7.88 -5.23 0.58
C ALA A 263 8.17 -6.59 1.23
N ASP A 264 7.15 -7.44 1.37
CA ASP A 264 7.28 -8.81 1.89
C ASP A 264 8.26 -9.65 1.07
N LYS A 265 8.12 -9.64 -0.26
CA LYS A 265 9.03 -10.33 -1.19
C LYS A 265 10.48 -9.86 -1.04
N VAL A 266 10.73 -8.55 -0.91
CA VAL A 266 12.08 -8.03 -0.62
C VAL A 266 12.55 -8.50 0.76
N GLY A 267 11.64 -8.58 1.74
CA GLY A 267 11.92 -9.12 3.07
C GLY A 267 12.39 -10.57 3.01
N ASP A 268 11.66 -11.44 2.32
CA ASP A 268 11.98 -12.85 2.12
C ASP A 268 13.35 -13.05 1.48
N GLU A 269 13.68 -12.26 0.45
CA GLU A 269 14.98 -12.32 -0.24
C GLU A 269 16.18 -12.09 0.70
N PHE A 270 15.99 -11.32 1.78
CA PHE A 270 17.04 -10.99 2.75
C PHE A 270 16.78 -11.54 4.17
N GLY A 271 15.77 -12.40 4.33
CA GLY A 271 15.40 -12.99 5.62
C GLY A 271 14.93 -11.95 6.65
N LYS A 272 14.16 -10.95 6.22
CA LYS A 272 13.64 -9.85 7.06
C LYS A 272 12.11 -9.90 7.12
N GLN A 273 11.58 -10.14 8.32
CA GLN A 273 10.16 -9.91 8.59
C GLN A 273 9.93 -8.43 8.90
N TYR A 274 9.25 -7.73 8.00
CA TYR A 274 8.87 -6.34 8.21
C TYR A 274 7.60 -6.21 9.06
N ILE A 275 7.52 -5.12 9.82
CA ILE A 275 6.26 -4.55 10.31
C ILE A 275 5.81 -3.54 9.26
N ILE A 276 4.65 -3.74 8.63
CA ILE A 276 4.27 -2.95 7.47
C ILE A 276 3.23 -1.91 7.88
N LYS A 277 3.53 -0.63 7.66
CA LYS A 277 2.52 0.44 7.68
C LYS A 277 1.86 0.46 6.31
N GLY A 278 0.58 0.11 6.27
CA GLY A 278 -0.17 -0.08 5.03
C GLY A 278 -1.02 1.13 4.63
N GLY A 279 -1.72 1.00 3.49
CA GLY A 279 -2.53 2.05 2.86
C GLY A 279 -4.01 2.05 3.25
N GLY A 280 -4.52 1.02 3.93
CA GLY A 280 -5.92 0.91 4.32
C GLY A 280 -6.81 0.09 3.35
N ASP A 281 -6.22 -0.54 2.33
CA ASP A 281 -6.88 -1.38 1.32
C ASP A 281 -6.54 -2.88 1.46
N GLU A 282 -5.95 -3.28 2.58
CA GLU A 282 -5.42 -4.62 2.85
C GLU A 282 -6.48 -5.72 2.74
N TYR A 283 -7.70 -5.45 3.21
CA TYR A 283 -8.81 -6.39 3.17
C TYR A 283 -9.19 -6.90 1.76
N GLN A 284 -8.66 -6.29 0.70
CA GLN A 284 -8.87 -6.72 -0.68
C GLN A 284 -8.00 -7.92 -1.06
N MET A 285 -6.94 -8.24 -0.30
CA MET A 285 -6.01 -9.36 -0.52
C MET A 285 -5.67 -10.09 0.79
N ILE A 286 -6.70 -10.39 1.59
CA ILE A 286 -6.55 -10.95 2.96
C ILE A 286 -5.73 -12.24 2.98
N LYS A 287 -5.88 -13.09 1.96
CA LYS A 287 -5.18 -14.38 1.90
C LYS A 287 -3.69 -14.17 1.74
N GLU A 288 -3.28 -13.28 0.86
CA GLU A 288 -1.90 -12.94 0.56
C GLU A 288 -1.26 -12.17 1.73
N ILE A 289 -1.99 -11.22 2.32
CA ILE A 289 -1.52 -10.46 3.49
C ILE A 289 -1.40 -11.34 4.73
N LYS A 290 -2.25 -12.36 4.86
CA LYS A 290 -2.05 -13.36 5.92
C LYS A 290 -0.80 -14.20 5.66
N ALA A 291 -0.53 -14.54 4.39
CA ALA A 291 0.61 -15.39 4.02
C ALA A 291 1.96 -14.71 4.28
N SER A 292 2.03 -13.37 4.22
CA SER A 292 3.25 -12.60 4.54
C SER A 292 3.67 -12.68 6.01
N ASN A 293 2.75 -13.06 6.91
CA ASN A 293 2.94 -13.03 8.37
C ASN A 293 3.32 -11.64 8.94
N ALA A 294 3.27 -10.58 8.14
CA ALA A 294 3.65 -9.25 8.54
C ALA A 294 2.61 -8.65 9.51
N PRO A 295 3.04 -8.08 10.66
CA PRO A 295 2.18 -7.22 11.45
C PRO A 295 1.86 -5.94 10.66
N ILE A 296 0.59 -5.52 10.66
CA ILE A 296 0.11 -4.38 9.87
C ILE A 296 -0.25 -3.19 10.77
N ILE A 297 0.32 -2.02 10.49
CA ILE A 297 -0.05 -0.74 11.11
C ILE A 297 -1.09 -0.04 10.22
N LEU A 298 -2.28 0.21 10.78
CA LEU A 298 -3.43 0.82 10.09
C LEU A 298 -3.67 2.25 10.56
N SER A 299 -3.92 3.19 9.64
CA SER A 299 -4.09 4.61 9.96
C SER A 299 -5.54 5.05 10.30
N LEU A 300 -6.52 4.15 10.16
CA LEU A 300 -7.96 4.44 10.33
C LEU A 300 -8.47 5.60 9.45
N ASN A 301 -7.75 5.93 8.39
CA ASN A 301 -8.12 6.98 7.45
C ASN A 301 -9.12 6.45 6.42
N PHE A 302 -10.41 6.52 6.74
CA PHE A 302 -11.46 6.04 5.85
C PHE A 302 -11.85 7.12 4.83
N PRO A 303 -12.11 6.76 3.57
CA PRO A 303 -12.62 7.69 2.57
C PRO A 303 -14.01 8.23 2.97
N ASP A 304 -14.30 9.46 2.56
CA ASP A 304 -15.63 10.07 2.68
C ASP A 304 -16.59 9.53 1.60
N ALA A 305 -17.90 9.66 1.80
CA ALA A 305 -18.87 9.28 0.78
C ALA A 305 -18.77 10.22 -0.43
N TYR A 306 -18.97 9.72 -1.65
CA TYR A 306 -19.02 10.61 -2.81
C TYR A 306 -20.36 11.35 -2.87
N ASN A 307 -20.35 12.62 -3.29
CA ASN A 307 -21.57 13.36 -3.56
C ASN A 307 -22.20 12.90 -4.89
N VAL A 308 -23.06 11.88 -4.82
CA VAL A 308 -23.68 11.22 -6.00
C VAL A 308 -25.13 11.67 -6.25
N GLU A 309 -25.51 12.88 -5.81
CA GLU A 309 -26.85 13.43 -6.06
C GLU A 309 -27.10 13.70 -7.55
N ASP A 310 -26.07 14.09 -8.29
CA ASP A 310 -26.14 14.23 -9.74
C ASP A 310 -25.84 12.87 -10.42
N PRO A 311 -26.75 12.36 -11.27
CA PRO A 311 -26.57 11.07 -11.94
C PRO A 311 -25.37 11.01 -12.91
N PHE A 312 -24.95 12.12 -13.51
CA PHE A 312 -23.79 12.16 -14.39
C PHE A 312 -22.50 12.11 -13.58
N ASP A 313 -22.44 12.83 -12.47
CA ASP A 313 -21.32 12.75 -11.56
C ASP A 313 -21.20 11.36 -10.89
N ALA A 314 -22.32 10.72 -10.57
CA ALA A 314 -22.33 9.35 -10.05
C ALA A 314 -21.68 8.34 -11.01
N ARG A 315 -21.81 8.53 -12.33
CA ARG A 315 -21.16 7.69 -13.36
C ARG A 315 -19.65 7.86 -13.42
N ARG A 316 -19.11 8.98 -12.92
CA ARG A 316 -17.66 9.26 -12.92
C ARG A 316 -16.92 8.55 -11.79
N VAL A 317 -17.64 8.04 -10.80
CA VAL A 317 -17.04 7.33 -9.67
C VAL A 317 -16.90 5.84 -10.01
N PRO A 318 -15.68 5.27 -10.00
CA PRO A 318 -15.47 3.86 -10.25
C PRO A 318 -16.10 2.97 -9.16
N LEU A 319 -16.51 1.75 -9.52
CA LEU A 319 -17.16 0.84 -8.58
C LEU A 319 -16.23 0.48 -7.40
N GLU A 320 -14.94 0.27 -7.67
CA GLU A 320 -13.91 0.00 -6.67
C GLU A 320 -13.81 1.10 -5.61
N ALA A 321 -13.96 2.37 -6.00
CA ALA A 321 -13.92 3.51 -5.09
C ALA A 321 -15.18 3.54 -4.21
N MET A 322 -16.34 3.24 -4.79
CA MET A 322 -17.59 3.13 -4.03
C MET A 322 -17.56 1.99 -3.02
N LYS A 323 -17.07 0.82 -3.43
CA LYS A 323 -16.89 -0.34 -2.54
C LYS A 323 -15.82 -0.07 -1.48
N HIS A 324 -14.73 0.60 -1.82
CA HIS A 324 -13.70 0.97 -0.84
C HIS A 324 -14.27 1.90 0.24
N TRP A 325 -15.12 2.85 -0.13
CA TRP A 325 -15.84 3.66 0.85
C TRP A 325 -16.67 2.85 1.82
N GLU A 326 -17.43 1.88 1.31
CA GLU A 326 -18.25 1.02 2.15
C GLU A 326 -17.40 0.13 3.07
N MET A 327 -16.32 -0.46 2.55
CA MET A 327 -15.63 -1.59 3.19
C MET A 327 -14.38 -1.21 3.98
N ALA A 328 -13.72 -0.08 3.69
CA ALA A 328 -12.52 0.35 4.42
C ALA A 328 -12.68 0.36 5.96
N PRO A 329 -13.84 0.73 6.54
CA PRO A 329 -14.01 0.65 7.99
C PRO A 329 -13.99 -0.77 8.55
N ALA A 330 -14.29 -1.80 7.75
CA ALA A 330 -14.21 -3.21 8.15
C ALA A 330 -12.79 -3.79 8.10
N ASN A 331 -11.82 -3.05 7.55
CA ASN A 331 -10.48 -3.56 7.27
C ASN A 331 -9.81 -4.21 8.50
N ALA A 332 -9.76 -3.49 9.62
CA ALA A 332 -9.19 -4.00 10.86
C ALA A 332 -9.88 -5.29 11.36
N ALA A 333 -11.22 -5.34 11.26
CA ALA A 333 -12.00 -6.50 11.68
C ALA A 333 -11.73 -7.72 10.78
N LEU A 334 -11.65 -7.51 9.47
CA LEU A 334 -11.38 -8.55 8.49
C LEU A 334 -9.97 -9.13 8.64
N LEU A 335 -8.97 -8.28 8.82
CA LEU A 335 -7.58 -8.69 9.10
C LEU A 335 -7.46 -9.45 10.42
N ASN A 336 -8.05 -8.93 11.49
CA ASN A 336 -8.03 -9.58 12.80
C ASN A 336 -8.71 -10.96 12.75
N LYS A 337 -9.87 -11.07 12.09
CA LYS A 337 -10.57 -12.35 11.88
C LYS A 337 -9.75 -13.35 11.07
N ALA A 338 -8.93 -12.87 10.13
CA ALA A 338 -8.01 -13.72 9.38
C ALA A 338 -6.80 -14.18 10.22
N GLY A 339 -6.55 -13.57 11.38
CA GLY A 339 -5.42 -13.85 12.27
C GLY A 339 -4.21 -12.95 12.04
N VAL A 340 -4.36 -11.85 11.29
CA VAL A 340 -3.30 -10.87 11.06
C VAL A 340 -3.12 -10.00 12.31
N THR A 341 -1.87 -9.81 12.73
CA THR A 341 -1.55 -8.91 13.86
C THR A 341 -1.69 -7.47 13.40
N ILE A 342 -2.51 -6.67 14.10
CA ILE A 342 -2.76 -5.27 13.76
C ILE A 342 -2.33 -4.31 14.87
N ALA A 343 -1.86 -3.13 14.47
CA ALA A 343 -1.66 -1.96 15.31
C ALA A 343 -2.27 -0.72 14.64
N PHE A 344 -2.49 0.35 15.39
CA PHE A 344 -3.09 1.58 14.87
C PHE A 344 -2.14 2.78 14.95
N THR A 345 -2.29 3.70 14.01
CA THR A 345 -1.62 5.00 13.98
C THR A 345 -2.60 6.11 13.62
N ALA A 346 -2.32 7.34 14.05
CA ALA A 346 -3.03 8.55 13.63
C ALA A 346 -2.35 9.30 12.48
N SER A 347 -1.25 8.79 11.91
CA SER A 347 -0.36 9.52 11.00
C SER A 347 -1.01 10.09 9.75
N ASP A 348 -1.95 9.36 9.16
CA ASP A 348 -2.50 9.67 7.82
C ASP A 348 -3.87 10.34 7.89
N LEU A 349 -4.40 10.60 9.09
CA LEU A 349 -5.68 11.26 9.25
C LEU A 349 -5.59 12.73 8.81
N LYS A 350 -6.51 13.14 7.92
CA LYS A 350 -6.66 14.55 7.52
C LYS A 350 -6.91 15.46 8.73
N ASP A 351 -7.78 15.02 9.64
CA ASP A 351 -7.98 15.63 10.96
C ASP A 351 -7.74 14.55 12.04
N LYS A 352 -6.71 14.73 12.85
CA LYS A 352 -6.36 13.83 13.95
C LYS A 352 -7.52 13.59 14.92
N LYS A 353 -8.46 14.54 15.06
CA LYS A 353 -9.65 14.39 15.91
C LYS A 353 -10.58 13.26 15.47
N ASP A 354 -10.45 12.81 14.22
CA ASP A 354 -11.23 11.71 13.66
C ASP A 354 -10.76 10.33 14.14
N PHE A 355 -9.61 10.24 14.84
CA PHE A 355 -9.04 8.98 15.31
C PHE A 355 -10.02 8.14 16.14
N LEU A 356 -10.52 8.66 17.26
CA LEU A 356 -11.48 7.93 18.12
C LEU A 356 -12.84 7.68 17.44
N PRO A 357 -13.44 8.64 16.70
CA PRO A 357 -14.61 8.37 15.85
C PRO A 357 -14.39 7.21 14.86
N ASN A 358 -13.26 7.18 14.16
CA ASN A 358 -12.96 6.14 13.17
C ASN A 358 -12.64 4.80 13.84
N LEU A 359 -11.98 4.79 14.99
CA LEU A 359 -11.79 3.56 15.78
C LEU A 359 -13.13 2.95 16.21
N ARG A 360 -14.07 3.79 16.69
CA ARG A 360 -15.44 3.35 16.99
C ARG A 360 -16.17 2.85 15.75
N LYS A 361 -15.95 3.49 14.60
CA LYS A 361 -16.48 3.02 13.32
C LYS A 361 -15.91 1.62 12.97
N ALA A 362 -14.61 1.38 13.17
CA ALA A 362 -14.04 0.04 12.97
C ALA A 362 -14.65 -1.02 13.91
N ILE A 363 -14.94 -0.67 15.16
CA ILE A 363 -15.65 -1.53 16.12
C ILE A 363 -17.08 -1.82 15.65
N GLN A 364 -17.81 -0.80 15.20
CA GLN A 364 -19.14 -0.96 14.61
C GLN A 364 -19.14 -1.89 13.39
N TYR A 365 -18.02 -1.93 12.65
CA TYR A 365 -17.82 -2.78 11.49
C TYR A 365 -17.21 -4.16 11.81
N GLY A 366 -17.12 -4.52 13.10
CA GLY A 366 -16.88 -5.90 13.54
C GLY A 366 -15.60 -6.13 14.34
N LEU A 367 -14.77 -5.10 14.58
CA LEU A 367 -13.61 -5.23 15.47
C LEU A 367 -14.08 -5.25 16.94
N SER A 368 -13.52 -6.12 17.78
CA SER A 368 -13.87 -6.12 19.21
C SER A 368 -13.17 -4.96 19.95
N GLU A 369 -13.79 -4.47 21.04
CA GLU A 369 -13.17 -3.47 21.92
C GLU A 369 -11.84 -3.98 22.53
N GLU A 370 -11.77 -5.26 22.89
CA GLU A 370 -10.55 -5.90 23.41
C GLU A 370 -9.41 -5.84 22.39
N GLU A 371 -9.65 -6.24 21.13
CA GLU A 371 -8.62 -6.21 20.10
C GLU A 371 -8.28 -4.78 19.67
N ALA A 372 -9.25 -3.86 19.68
CA ALA A 372 -8.99 -2.43 19.48
C ALA A 372 -8.04 -1.86 20.56
N LEU A 373 -8.28 -2.18 21.84
CA LEU A 373 -7.42 -1.74 22.94
C LEU A 373 -6.03 -2.37 22.84
N LYS A 374 -5.95 -3.67 22.55
CA LYS A 374 -4.70 -4.41 22.36
C LYS A 374 -3.84 -3.83 21.24
N ALA A 375 -4.45 -3.51 20.09
CA ALA A 375 -3.80 -2.89 18.93
C ALA A 375 -3.26 -1.48 19.21
N LEU A 376 -3.73 -0.84 20.29
CA LEU A 376 -3.27 0.48 20.74
C LEU A 376 -2.37 0.44 21.99
N THR A 377 -2.10 -0.75 22.55
CA THR A 377 -1.36 -0.87 23.82
C THR A 377 -0.34 -2.01 23.77
N ALA A 378 -0.78 -3.25 23.98
CA ALA A 378 0.08 -4.40 24.12
C ALA A 378 0.80 -4.78 22.81
N THR A 379 0.09 -4.78 21.67
CA THR A 379 0.68 -5.09 20.36
C THR A 379 1.82 -4.14 20.00
N PRO A 380 1.61 -2.81 19.99
CA PRO A 380 2.67 -1.88 19.61
C PRO A 380 3.85 -1.89 20.59
N ALA A 381 3.61 -2.04 21.90
CA ALA A 381 4.68 -2.19 22.87
C ALA A 381 5.51 -3.45 22.62
N LYS A 382 4.87 -4.59 22.32
CA LYS A 382 5.57 -5.86 22.02
C LYS A 382 6.39 -5.77 20.73
N LEU A 383 5.81 -5.23 19.65
CA LEU A 383 6.48 -5.12 18.35
C LEU A 383 7.74 -4.24 18.41
N LEU A 384 7.77 -3.25 19.31
CA LEU A 384 8.90 -2.36 19.53
C LEU A 384 9.84 -2.83 20.67
N ASN A 385 9.62 -4.02 21.24
CA ASN A 385 10.36 -4.53 22.40
C ASN A 385 10.32 -3.59 23.62
N ALA A 386 9.18 -2.93 23.84
CA ALA A 386 8.93 -1.95 24.90
C ALA A 386 7.81 -2.37 25.87
N ASP A 387 7.36 -3.62 25.81
CA ASP A 387 6.30 -4.21 26.65
C ASP A 387 6.65 -4.30 28.14
N SER A 388 7.93 -4.22 28.49
CA SER A 388 8.41 -4.04 29.87
C SER A 388 8.32 -2.59 30.38
N LYS A 389 8.01 -1.62 29.51
CA LYS A 389 8.05 -0.18 29.81
C LYS A 389 6.69 0.50 29.62
N VAL A 390 5.94 0.15 28.59
CA VAL A 390 4.66 0.79 28.18
C VAL A 390 3.65 -0.25 27.67
N GLY A 391 2.38 0.16 27.47
CA GLY A 391 1.32 -0.69 26.93
C GLY A 391 0.51 -1.48 27.97
N SER A 392 0.82 -1.35 29.26
CA SER A 392 -0.02 -1.81 30.37
C SER A 392 0.32 -1.02 31.65
N LEU A 393 -0.42 -1.26 32.73
CA LEU A 393 -0.25 -0.64 34.05
C LEU A 393 0.26 -1.64 35.09
N ASN A 394 1.14 -2.55 34.65
CA ASN A 394 1.82 -3.46 35.56
C ASN A 394 2.89 -2.73 36.38
N LYS A 395 3.21 -3.28 37.55
CA LYS A 395 4.24 -2.73 38.44
C LYS A 395 5.58 -2.54 37.71
N GLY A 396 6.18 -1.37 37.87
CA GLY A 396 7.48 -0.99 37.30
C GLY A 396 7.40 -0.29 35.94
N MET A 397 6.26 -0.34 35.27
CA MET A 397 6.05 0.33 33.99
C MET A 397 5.92 1.85 34.16
N LEU A 398 6.14 2.60 33.07
CA LEU A 398 5.88 4.03 33.06
C LEU A 398 4.40 4.28 33.37
N ALA A 399 4.13 5.25 34.23
CA ALA A 399 2.77 5.68 34.56
C ALA A 399 2.19 6.54 33.43
N ASN A 400 1.97 5.88 32.29
CA ASN A 400 1.28 6.41 31.12
C ASN A 400 -0.14 5.84 31.10
N PHE A 401 -1.16 6.66 31.35
CA PHE A 401 -2.56 6.23 31.39
C PHE A 401 -3.51 7.37 31.06
N ILE A 402 -4.75 7.02 30.70
CA ILE A 402 -5.82 7.98 30.50
C ILE A 402 -6.92 7.76 31.53
N VAL A 403 -7.51 8.85 31.99
CA VAL A 403 -8.70 8.85 32.86
C VAL A 403 -9.89 9.27 32.01
N THR A 404 -10.92 8.44 31.97
CA THR A 404 -12.09 8.64 31.13
C THR A 404 -13.39 8.67 31.95
N SER A 405 -14.42 9.32 31.42
CA SER A 405 -15.73 9.39 32.07
C SER A 405 -16.47 8.03 32.11
N GLY A 406 -16.15 7.11 31.19
CA GLY A 406 -16.71 5.77 31.12
C GLY A 406 -15.89 4.83 30.23
N ASN A 407 -16.56 3.91 29.52
CA ASN A 407 -15.90 3.03 28.54
C ASN A 407 -15.19 3.87 27.45
N LEU A 408 -13.90 3.62 27.19
CA LEU A 408 -13.10 4.35 26.19
C LEU A 408 -13.78 4.43 24.81
N PHE A 409 -14.44 3.35 24.40
CA PHE A 409 -15.03 3.20 23.07
C PHE A 409 -16.50 3.64 22.99
N ALA A 410 -17.11 4.07 24.09
CA ALA A 410 -18.45 4.64 24.04
C ALA A 410 -18.47 6.00 23.30
N ALA A 411 -19.56 6.29 22.58
CA ALA A 411 -19.69 7.52 21.78
C ALA A 411 -19.84 8.80 22.63
N ASP A 412 -20.33 8.65 23.86
CA ASP A 412 -20.48 9.71 24.87
C ASP A 412 -19.30 9.78 25.85
N ASN A 413 -18.31 8.89 25.72
CA ASN A 413 -17.10 8.93 26.52
C ASN A 413 -16.24 10.16 26.22
N ILE A 414 -15.59 10.66 27.26
CA ILE A 414 -14.68 11.79 27.20
C ILE A 414 -13.40 11.44 27.95
N ILE A 415 -12.27 11.70 27.30
CA ILE A 415 -10.96 11.64 27.95
C ILE A 415 -10.85 12.90 28.81
N LEU A 416 -10.82 12.70 30.12
CA LEU A 416 -10.73 13.76 31.11
C LEU A 416 -9.29 14.19 31.30
N GLU A 417 -8.41 13.20 31.43
CA GLU A 417 -7.00 13.39 31.75
C GLU A 417 -6.15 12.41 30.97
N ASN A 418 -4.94 12.85 30.64
CA ASN A 418 -3.88 12.01 30.11
C ASN A 418 -2.67 12.16 31.03
N TRP A 419 -2.21 11.06 31.60
CA TRP A 419 -1.07 11.02 32.49
C TRP A 419 0.11 10.46 31.72
N VAL A 420 1.22 11.19 31.72
CA VAL A 420 2.45 10.78 31.03
C VAL A 420 3.61 10.84 32.03
N GLN A 421 4.27 9.71 32.24
CA GLN A 421 5.31 9.51 33.25
C GLN A 421 4.87 10.03 34.63
N GLY A 422 3.60 9.80 35.01
CA GLY A 422 3.00 10.26 36.26
C GLY A 422 2.71 11.76 36.36
N SER A 423 2.93 12.54 35.29
CA SER A 423 2.50 13.95 35.23
C SER A 423 1.10 14.06 34.65
N GLN A 424 0.22 14.82 35.31
CA GLN A 424 -1.17 15.01 34.90
C GLN A 424 -1.30 16.06 33.80
N TYR A 425 -1.96 15.70 32.70
CA TYR A 425 -2.45 16.62 31.68
C TYR A 425 -3.97 16.61 31.63
N LYS A 426 -4.59 17.73 31.99
CA LYS A 426 -6.05 17.89 31.87
C LYS A 426 -6.44 18.08 30.41
N ILE A 427 -7.32 17.23 29.92
CA ILE A 427 -7.80 17.22 28.53
C ILE A 427 -9.18 17.87 28.43
N SER A 428 -10.06 17.57 29.38
CA SER A 428 -11.41 18.16 29.47
C SER A 428 -11.76 18.45 30.92
N GLU A 429 -12.35 19.62 31.16
CA GLU A 429 -12.88 19.98 32.48
C GLU A 429 -14.32 19.49 32.61
N VAL A 430 -14.62 18.76 33.69
CA VAL A 430 -15.99 18.38 34.05
C VAL A 430 -16.49 19.38 35.10
N PRO A 431 -17.49 20.22 34.78
CA PRO A 431 -18.08 21.10 35.78
C PRO A 431 -18.86 20.30 36.84
N SER A 432 -19.07 20.87 38.02
CA SER A 432 -19.94 20.32 39.07
C SER A 432 -21.31 19.92 38.49
N ASP A 433 -21.84 18.72 38.76
CA ASP A 433 -23.07 18.23 38.12
C ASP A 433 -24.25 19.21 38.27
N TYR A 434 -24.56 19.90 37.17
CA TYR A 434 -25.57 20.95 37.05
C TYR A 434 -26.82 20.44 36.32
N ARG A 435 -26.98 19.12 36.16
CA ARG A 435 -28.18 18.53 35.55
C ARG A 435 -29.34 18.53 36.54
N GLY A 436 -30.53 18.79 36.03
CA GLY A 436 -31.71 18.98 36.86
C GLY A 436 -32.79 19.76 36.13
N VAL A 437 -33.90 19.92 36.83
CA VAL A 437 -34.99 20.80 36.41
C VAL A 437 -34.86 22.10 37.17
N TYR A 438 -34.91 23.21 36.43
CA TYR A 438 -34.83 24.57 36.94
C TYR A 438 -36.06 25.36 36.55
N THR A 439 -36.44 26.35 37.35
CA THR A 439 -37.46 27.34 37.00
C THR A 439 -36.76 28.62 36.53
N LEU A 440 -36.81 28.90 35.23
CA LEU A 440 -36.32 30.14 34.63
C LEU A 440 -37.34 31.26 34.81
N LYS A 441 -36.87 32.35 35.43
CA LYS A 441 -37.59 33.61 35.59
C LYS A 441 -36.86 34.72 34.86
N MET A 442 -37.63 35.49 34.10
CA MET A 442 -37.21 36.69 33.39
C MET A 442 -38.28 37.77 33.61
N PRO A 443 -37.94 39.01 33.97
CA PRO A 443 -38.90 40.09 34.14
C PRO A 443 -39.82 40.24 32.92
N GLN A 444 -41.13 40.44 33.16
CA GLN A 444 -42.15 40.65 32.12
C GLN A 444 -42.30 39.49 31.11
N GLN A 445 -41.83 38.29 31.46
CA GLN A 445 -42.00 37.05 30.69
C GLN A 445 -42.62 35.97 31.58
N PRO A 446 -43.37 35.00 31.00
CA PRO A 446 -43.89 33.88 31.78
C PRO A 446 -42.75 32.96 32.24
N ASP A 447 -42.89 32.40 33.45
CA ASP A 447 -41.98 31.39 34.00
C ASP A 447 -41.88 30.19 33.06
N ARG A 448 -40.65 29.70 32.84
CA ARG A 448 -40.38 28.52 31.99
C ARG A 448 -39.60 27.49 32.79
N LYS A 449 -39.78 26.20 32.48
CA LYS A 449 -38.92 25.14 33.06
C LYS A 449 -37.73 24.89 32.15
N LEU A 450 -36.51 24.95 32.69
CA LEU A 450 -35.31 24.46 32.01
C LEU A 450 -35.04 23.04 32.49
N MET A 451 -35.06 22.10 31.58
CA MET A 451 -34.61 20.74 31.80
C MET A 451 -33.21 20.64 31.23
N ILE A 452 -32.22 20.53 32.11
CA ILE A 452 -30.82 20.27 31.74
C ILE A 452 -30.60 18.77 31.95
N SER A 453 -30.59 18.02 30.85
CA SER A 453 -30.35 16.57 30.79
C SER A 453 -29.01 16.26 30.11
N GLY A 454 -28.80 15.01 29.68
CA GLY A 454 -27.53 14.59 29.08
C GLY A 454 -26.51 14.12 30.12
N THR A 455 -25.22 14.26 29.80
CA THR A 455 -24.12 14.00 30.75
C THR A 455 -23.62 15.32 31.35
N ALA A 456 -22.93 15.28 32.49
CA ALA A 456 -22.36 16.49 33.10
C ALA A 456 -21.34 17.18 32.17
N GLU A 457 -20.81 16.44 31.21
CA GLU A 457 -19.85 16.89 30.23
C GLU A 457 -20.48 17.27 28.87
N ARG A 458 -21.68 16.78 28.55
CA ARG A 458 -22.47 17.13 27.36
C ARG A 458 -23.93 17.40 27.74
N PRO A 459 -24.24 18.60 28.22
CA PRO A 459 -25.57 18.93 28.68
C PRO A 459 -26.52 19.24 27.52
N GLU A 460 -27.73 18.72 27.64
CA GLU A 460 -28.82 18.99 26.70
C GLU A 460 -29.84 19.90 27.38
N LEU A 461 -30.14 21.05 26.75
CA LEU A 461 -31.13 21.99 27.26
C LEU A 461 -32.47 21.80 26.55
N LYS A 462 -33.53 21.59 27.33
CA LYS A 462 -34.91 21.74 26.88
C LYS A 462 -35.60 22.83 27.69
N VAL A 463 -36.22 23.78 27.00
CA VAL A 463 -37.00 24.86 27.62
C VAL A 463 -38.47 24.56 27.42
N ILE A 464 -39.20 24.36 28.51
CA ILE A 464 -40.60 23.96 28.54
C ILE A 464 -41.42 25.19 28.96
N GLY A 465 -42.16 25.75 27.99
CA GLY A 465 -43.17 26.80 28.19
C GLY A 465 -44.52 26.32 27.66
N LYS A 466 -45.17 27.12 26.80
CA LYS A 466 -46.37 26.69 26.05
C LYS A 466 -46.06 25.56 25.05
N ASP A 467 -44.90 25.64 24.39
CA ASP A 467 -44.28 24.59 23.59
C ASP A 467 -42.93 24.20 24.21
N THR A 468 -42.43 22.99 23.91
CA THR A 468 -41.06 22.59 24.26
C THR A 468 -40.09 22.95 23.14
N VAL A 469 -39.03 23.69 23.48
CA VAL A 469 -37.99 24.13 22.55
C VAL A 469 -36.64 23.57 23.00
N SER A 470 -35.90 22.96 22.07
CA SER A 470 -34.51 22.56 22.32
C SER A 470 -33.60 23.78 22.31
N GLY A 471 -32.69 23.86 23.27
CA GLY A 471 -31.70 24.93 23.36
C GLY A 471 -30.28 24.39 23.40
N LYS A 472 -29.32 25.29 23.25
CA LYS A 472 -27.91 25.05 23.50
C LYS A 472 -27.56 25.58 24.88
N ILE A 473 -26.84 24.80 25.66
CA ILE A 473 -26.25 25.24 26.92
C ILE A 473 -24.77 24.85 26.94
N THR A 474 -23.93 25.76 27.41
CA THR A 474 -22.49 25.53 27.54
C THR A 474 -22.00 26.08 28.87
N PHE A 475 -21.19 25.28 29.57
CA PHE A 475 -20.51 25.68 30.79
C PHE A 475 -19.01 25.84 30.52
N ASN A 476 -18.41 26.87 31.10
CA ASN A 476 -16.96 27.07 31.14
C ASN A 476 -16.59 27.52 32.56
N GLY A 477 -16.06 26.60 33.35
CA GLY A 477 -15.97 26.76 34.81
C GLY A 477 -17.36 27.04 35.42
N ASN A 478 -17.48 28.15 36.16
CA ASN A 478 -18.75 28.59 36.74
C ASN A 478 -19.62 29.42 35.78
N LEU A 479 -19.15 29.75 34.57
CA LEU A 479 -19.92 30.53 33.60
C LEU A 479 -20.86 29.64 32.80
N VAL A 480 -22.08 30.12 32.54
CA VAL A 480 -23.09 29.44 31.73
C VAL A 480 -23.56 30.34 30.60
N THR A 481 -23.71 29.77 29.42
CA THR A 481 -24.41 30.42 28.29
C THR A 481 -25.54 29.52 27.84
N LEU A 482 -26.73 30.09 27.67
CA LEU A 482 -27.92 29.41 27.17
C LEU A 482 -28.44 30.14 25.93
N SER A 483 -28.87 29.39 24.92
CA SER A 483 -29.51 29.93 23.72
C SER A 483 -30.66 29.04 23.30
N PHE A 484 -31.84 29.59 23.11
CA PHE A 484 -33.03 28.84 22.66
C PHE A 484 -34.01 29.74 21.92
N ASN A 485 -34.83 29.16 21.05
CA ASN A 485 -35.85 29.93 20.32
C ASN A 485 -37.01 30.31 21.23
N LYS A 486 -37.66 31.44 20.92
CA LYS A 486 -38.81 31.95 21.69
C LYS A 486 -39.95 30.92 21.80
N ASP A 487 -40.21 30.21 20.70
CA ASP A 487 -41.16 29.10 20.54
C ASP A 487 -40.71 28.16 19.40
N LYS A 488 -41.45 27.07 19.15
CA LYS A 488 -41.09 26.01 18.19
C LYS A 488 -41.14 26.45 16.71
N LYS A 489 -41.92 27.49 16.37
CA LYS A 489 -42.10 27.98 15.00
C LYS A 489 -41.29 29.24 14.70
N SER A 490 -40.80 29.93 15.72
CA SER A 490 -40.01 31.14 15.60
C SER A 490 -38.52 30.86 15.35
N LYS A 491 -37.90 31.70 14.51
CA LYS A 491 -36.43 31.79 14.34
C LYS A 491 -35.80 32.81 15.29
N GLU A 492 -36.59 33.49 16.11
CA GLU A 492 -36.12 34.45 17.12
C GLU A 492 -35.50 33.72 18.30
N SER A 493 -34.27 34.09 18.67
CA SER A 493 -33.52 33.45 19.76
C SER A 493 -33.40 34.34 20.99
N ILE A 494 -33.57 33.74 22.16
CA ILE A 494 -33.23 34.31 23.47
C ILE A 494 -31.82 33.82 23.82
N ARG A 495 -30.93 34.74 24.19
CA ARG A 495 -29.52 34.45 24.51
C ARG A 495 -29.22 34.90 25.92
N LEU A 496 -28.88 33.98 26.81
CA LEU A 496 -28.64 34.24 28.23
C LEU A 496 -27.19 33.91 28.56
N SER A 497 -26.52 34.78 29.32
CA SER A 497 -25.20 34.53 29.89
C SER A 497 -25.27 34.71 31.40
N GLY A 498 -24.49 33.94 32.16
CA GLY A 498 -24.55 33.99 33.60
C GLY A 498 -23.51 33.13 34.28
N TRP A 499 -23.71 32.87 35.56
CA TRP A 499 -22.85 32.01 36.37
C TRP A 499 -23.68 31.12 37.31
N LEU A 500 -23.06 30.02 37.72
CA LEU A 500 -23.56 29.12 38.75
C LEU A 500 -23.30 29.72 40.14
N GLN A 501 -24.34 29.79 40.97
CA GLN A 501 -24.26 30.12 42.39
C GLN A 501 -24.98 29.00 43.17
N ASP A 502 -24.22 28.22 43.93
CA ASP A 502 -24.66 26.96 44.54
C ASP A 502 -25.21 25.98 43.50
N LYS A 503 -26.53 25.71 43.51
CA LYS A 503 -27.24 24.93 42.48
C LYS A 503 -28.03 25.80 41.50
N ASN A 504 -28.09 27.12 41.68
CA ASN A 504 -28.89 28.02 40.85
C ASN A 504 -28.05 28.67 39.77
N LEU A 505 -28.69 29.08 38.67
CA LEU A 505 -28.06 29.85 37.60
C LEU A 505 -28.62 31.27 37.61
N GLN A 506 -27.79 32.27 37.36
CA GLN A 506 -28.26 33.65 37.22
C GLN A 506 -27.34 34.49 36.34
N GLY A 507 -27.88 35.55 35.76
CA GLY A 507 -27.09 36.50 34.99
C GLY A 507 -27.91 37.46 34.16
N GLU A 508 -27.35 37.88 33.03
CA GLU A 508 -27.93 38.82 32.09
C GLU A 508 -27.98 38.23 30.68
N GLY A 509 -28.99 38.60 29.91
CA GLY A 509 -29.21 38.09 28.57
C GLY A 509 -29.86 39.12 27.67
N GLN A 510 -30.13 38.70 26.45
CA GLN A 510 -30.76 39.50 25.42
C GLN A 510 -31.98 38.78 24.84
N LEU A 511 -33.09 39.51 24.75
CA LEU A 511 -34.32 39.09 24.09
C LEU A 511 -34.24 39.34 22.57
N PRO A 512 -35.15 38.76 21.76
CA PRO A 512 -35.14 38.94 20.31
C PRO A 512 -35.21 40.38 19.79
N ASP A 513 -35.78 41.28 20.57
CA ASP A 513 -35.90 42.73 20.30
C ASP A 513 -34.64 43.52 20.68
N ALA A 514 -33.55 42.82 20.98
CA ALA A 514 -32.27 43.34 21.47
C ALA A 514 -32.29 43.94 22.88
N SER A 515 -33.42 43.94 23.59
CA SER A 515 -33.48 44.40 24.98
C SER A 515 -32.73 43.48 25.93
N THR A 516 -32.06 44.07 26.92
CA THR A 516 -31.32 43.34 27.97
C THR A 516 -32.23 42.89 29.09
N VAL A 517 -32.07 41.66 29.57
CA VAL A 517 -32.89 41.07 30.64
C VAL A 517 -32.03 40.41 31.70
N LYS A 518 -32.31 40.68 32.98
CA LYS A 518 -31.77 39.91 34.11
C LYS A 518 -32.58 38.63 34.28
N TRP A 519 -31.92 37.51 34.51
CA TRP A 519 -32.60 36.21 34.61
C TRP A 519 -32.03 35.37 35.75
N THR A 520 -32.89 34.51 36.30
CA THR A 520 -32.52 33.52 37.32
C THR A 520 -33.17 32.19 36.97
N ALA A 521 -32.43 31.10 37.08
CA ALA A 521 -32.97 29.75 37.02
C ALA A 521 -32.74 29.04 38.35
N THR A 522 -33.81 28.85 39.12
CA THR A 522 -33.75 28.23 40.44
C THR A 522 -33.88 26.71 40.31
N PHE A 523 -32.93 25.97 40.87
CA PHE A 523 -32.95 24.52 40.91
C PHE A 523 -34.18 24.02 41.64
N SER A 524 -34.95 23.14 40.98
CA SER A 524 -36.20 22.61 41.51
C SER A 524 -36.04 21.15 41.91
N GLU A 525 -35.53 20.32 41.00
CA GLU A 525 -35.46 18.88 41.19
C GLU A 525 -34.15 18.36 40.58
N ALA A 526 -33.44 17.51 41.31
CA ALA A 526 -32.36 16.72 40.73
C ALA A 526 -32.98 15.76 39.72
N MET A 527 -32.37 15.60 38.54
CA MET A 527 -32.79 14.53 37.64
C MET A 527 -32.71 13.21 38.40
N SER A 528 -33.85 12.56 38.66
CA SER A 528 -33.81 11.19 39.18
C SER A 528 -32.98 10.38 38.20
N GLN A 529 -31.97 9.68 38.73
CA GLN A 529 -31.25 8.67 37.96
C GLN A 529 -32.23 7.53 37.70
N LYS A 530 -33.19 7.72 36.79
CA LYS A 530 -33.57 6.59 35.95
C LYS A 530 -32.27 6.29 35.23
N ALA A 531 -31.62 5.21 35.66
CA ALA A 531 -30.60 4.56 34.87
C ALA A 531 -31.09 4.65 33.43
N LYS A 532 -30.34 5.33 32.57
CA LYS A 532 -30.50 5.04 31.15
C LYS A 532 -30.36 3.52 31.12
N SER A 533 -31.46 2.82 30.88
CA SER A 533 -31.38 1.49 30.29
C SER A 533 -30.30 1.60 29.23
N ASP A 534 -29.37 0.65 29.19
CA ASP A 534 -28.39 0.43 28.13
C ASP A 534 -29.09 0.42 26.76
N SER A 535 -29.49 1.58 26.31
CA SER A 535 -30.16 1.87 25.06
C SER A 535 -29.37 2.95 24.35
N THR A 536 -28.04 2.95 24.52
CA THR A 536 -27.19 3.00 23.33
C THR A 536 -27.60 1.79 22.51
N LYS A 537 -28.61 1.96 21.64
CA LYS A 537 -28.79 1.04 20.51
C LYS A 537 -27.42 1.00 19.87
N VAL A 538 -26.67 -0.09 20.09
CA VAL A 538 -25.45 -0.38 19.36
C VAL A 538 -25.84 -0.21 17.91
N ALA A 539 -25.27 0.79 17.24
CA ALA A 539 -25.60 1.06 15.86
C ALA A 539 -25.35 -0.25 15.11
N LYS A 540 -26.41 -0.82 14.54
CA LYS A 540 -26.34 -2.14 13.91
C LYS A 540 -25.21 -2.09 12.87
N ALA A 541 -24.36 -3.11 12.85
CA ALA A 541 -23.31 -3.22 11.84
C ALA A 541 -23.95 -3.04 10.46
N PRO A 542 -23.38 -2.17 9.59
CA PRO A 542 -23.92 -1.98 8.26
C PRO A 542 -23.84 -3.30 7.47
N GLN A 543 -24.83 -3.53 6.63
CA GLN A 543 -24.80 -4.66 5.70
C GLN A 543 -23.87 -4.31 4.55
N LEU A 544 -22.69 -4.94 4.53
CA LEU A 544 -21.69 -4.74 3.48
C LEU A 544 -22.02 -5.58 2.25
N GLY A 545 -21.59 -5.12 1.08
CA GLY A 545 -21.52 -5.96 -0.11
C GLY A 545 -20.45 -7.06 0.02
N ASN A 546 -20.43 -7.97 -0.95
CA ASN A 546 -19.39 -9.00 -1.02
C ASN A 546 -18.04 -8.41 -1.45
N ILE A 547 -16.95 -9.01 -0.95
CA ILE A 547 -15.60 -8.81 -1.49
C ILE A 547 -15.54 -9.54 -2.84
N ILE A 548 -14.98 -8.86 -3.84
CA ILE A 548 -14.78 -9.38 -5.19
C ILE A 548 -13.29 -9.42 -5.53
N TYR A 549 -12.90 -10.36 -6.40
CA TYR A 549 -11.52 -10.60 -6.81
C TYR A 549 -11.39 -10.53 -8.34
N PRO A 550 -10.58 -9.61 -8.89
CA PRO A 550 -9.91 -8.51 -8.17
C PRO A 550 -10.93 -7.48 -7.64
N PHE A 551 -10.51 -6.56 -6.77
CA PHE A 551 -11.42 -5.61 -6.10
C PHE A 551 -11.84 -4.45 -7.01
N ARG A 552 -12.46 -4.74 -8.16
CA ARG A 552 -12.94 -3.76 -9.13
C ARG A 552 -14.03 -4.34 -10.04
N ALA A 553 -14.52 -3.53 -10.99
CA ALA A 553 -15.48 -3.98 -11.99
C ALA A 553 -15.02 -5.28 -12.67
N TYR A 554 -15.96 -6.18 -12.93
CA TYR A 554 -15.74 -7.53 -13.41
C TYR A 554 -14.96 -8.47 -12.46
N GLY A 555 -14.75 -8.08 -11.20
CA GLY A 555 -14.33 -9.00 -10.14
C GLY A 555 -15.45 -9.95 -9.72
N GLN A 556 -15.08 -11.14 -9.24
CA GLN A 556 -16.03 -12.18 -8.83
C GLN A 556 -15.91 -12.48 -7.33
N ASN A 557 -17.02 -12.86 -6.67
CA ASN A 557 -17.03 -13.23 -5.25
C ASN A 557 -16.21 -14.50 -4.97
N GLU A 558 -16.21 -15.42 -5.94
CA GLU A 558 -15.34 -16.60 -5.98
C GLU A 558 -14.63 -16.64 -7.32
N LEU A 559 -13.34 -16.98 -7.31
CA LEU A 559 -12.59 -17.17 -8.55
C LEU A 559 -13.11 -18.39 -9.33
N PRO A 560 -13.12 -18.33 -10.68
CA PRO A 560 -13.50 -19.47 -11.50
C PRO A 560 -12.58 -20.66 -11.21
N LYS A 561 -13.17 -21.85 -11.17
CA LYS A 561 -12.48 -23.11 -10.85
C LYS A 561 -12.29 -23.93 -12.12
N GLN A 562 -11.31 -24.80 -12.09
CA GLN A 562 -11.02 -25.69 -13.20
C GLN A 562 -12.11 -26.76 -13.33
N GLU A 563 -12.55 -27.01 -14.56
CA GLU A 563 -13.56 -28.02 -14.89
C GLU A 563 -12.97 -29.02 -15.91
N THR A 564 -13.55 -30.22 -16.00
CA THR A 564 -13.31 -31.08 -17.18
C THR A 564 -14.31 -30.65 -18.24
N ILE A 565 -13.83 -30.23 -19.41
CA ILE A 565 -14.65 -29.63 -20.48
C ILE A 565 -14.39 -30.38 -21.77
N LEU A 566 -15.47 -30.72 -22.48
CA LEU A 566 -15.39 -31.31 -23.81
C LEU A 566 -16.11 -30.39 -24.80
N ILE A 567 -15.33 -29.68 -25.61
CA ILE A 567 -15.84 -28.88 -26.72
C ILE A 567 -16.07 -29.83 -27.89
N LYS A 568 -17.30 -29.90 -28.42
CA LYS A 568 -17.67 -30.87 -29.47
C LYS A 568 -17.97 -30.22 -30.81
N ASN A 569 -17.61 -30.88 -31.90
CA ASN A 569 -18.02 -30.54 -33.27
C ASN A 569 -17.64 -29.11 -33.72
N ALA A 570 -16.46 -28.64 -33.35
CA ALA A 570 -15.91 -27.34 -33.78
C ALA A 570 -14.98 -27.50 -35.00
N THR A 571 -14.70 -26.38 -35.67
CA THR A 571 -13.53 -26.26 -36.55
C THR A 571 -12.31 -25.92 -35.67
N VAL A 572 -11.40 -26.88 -35.49
CA VAL A 572 -10.25 -26.74 -34.59
C VAL A 572 -9.00 -26.35 -35.38
N TRP A 573 -8.45 -25.18 -35.07
CA TRP A 573 -7.18 -24.69 -35.63
C TRP A 573 -6.05 -25.21 -34.75
N THR A 574 -5.34 -26.24 -35.21
CA THR A 574 -4.34 -26.89 -34.36
C THR A 574 -3.06 -26.06 -34.24
N ASN A 575 -2.69 -25.30 -35.27
CA ASN A 575 -1.35 -24.73 -35.47
C ASN A 575 -0.22 -25.78 -35.42
N GLU A 576 -0.57 -27.04 -35.62
CA GLU A 576 0.36 -28.15 -35.80
C GLU A 576 0.32 -28.62 -37.27
N LYS A 577 1.00 -29.71 -37.58
CA LYS A 577 1.01 -30.31 -38.93
C LYS A 577 -0.38 -30.74 -39.40
N GLU A 578 -1.30 -31.00 -38.47
CA GLU A 578 -2.68 -31.40 -38.74
C GLU A 578 -3.52 -30.26 -39.33
N GLY A 579 -3.06 -29.00 -39.20
CA GLY A 579 -3.73 -27.82 -39.73
C GLY A 579 -5.12 -27.59 -39.13
N LYS A 580 -6.13 -27.34 -39.97
CA LYS A 580 -7.53 -27.18 -39.55
C LYS A 580 -8.28 -28.51 -39.56
N LEU A 581 -8.90 -28.86 -38.43
CA LEU A 581 -9.72 -30.06 -38.28
C LEU A 581 -11.21 -29.70 -38.24
N GLU A 582 -11.96 -30.15 -39.24
CA GLU A 582 -13.41 -29.96 -39.28
C GLU A 582 -14.15 -31.02 -38.43
N ASN A 583 -15.21 -30.58 -37.76
CA ASN A 583 -16.08 -31.42 -36.92
C ASN A 583 -15.28 -32.18 -35.86
N ALA A 584 -14.36 -31.49 -35.20
CA ALA A 584 -13.47 -32.05 -34.20
C ALA A 584 -13.87 -31.62 -32.79
N ASP A 585 -13.40 -32.41 -31.83
CA ASP A 585 -13.64 -32.27 -30.41
C ASP A 585 -12.30 -31.97 -29.69
N VAL A 586 -12.35 -31.14 -28.65
CA VAL A 586 -11.21 -30.82 -27.78
C VAL A 586 -11.59 -31.11 -26.34
N LEU A 587 -10.86 -32.03 -25.71
CA LEU A 587 -11.02 -32.37 -24.30
C LEU A 587 -10.01 -31.59 -23.46
N ILE A 588 -10.50 -30.75 -22.57
CA ILE A 588 -9.74 -30.03 -21.54
C ILE A 588 -9.92 -30.75 -20.21
N LYS A 589 -8.81 -31.10 -19.56
CA LYS A 589 -8.82 -31.80 -18.27
C LYS A 589 -7.54 -31.50 -17.51
N ASN A 590 -7.65 -31.25 -16.20
CA ASN A 590 -6.48 -31.04 -15.33
C ASN A 590 -5.57 -29.88 -15.80
N GLY A 591 -6.17 -28.82 -16.34
CA GLY A 591 -5.48 -27.64 -16.87
C GLY A 591 -4.70 -27.89 -18.17
N LYS A 592 -4.89 -29.05 -18.80
CA LYS A 592 -4.22 -29.47 -20.03
C LYS A 592 -5.22 -29.80 -21.12
N ILE A 593 -4.77 -29.68 -22.37
CA ILE A 593 -5.44 -30.29 -23.52
C ILE A 593 -5.16 -31.80 -23.41
N ALA A 594 -6.19 -32.57 -23.08
CA ALA A 594 -6.04 -34.01 -22.87
C ALA A 594 -6.11 -34.79 -24.19
N LYS A 595 -7.05 -34.43 -25.07
CA LYS A 595 -7.26 -35.09 -26.37
C LYS A 595 -7.83 -34.11 -27.40
N VAL A 596 -7.48 -34.33 -28.66
CA VAL A 596 -8.04 -33.66 -29.84
C VAL A 596 -8.39 -34.76 -30.85
N GLY A 597 -9.59 -34.75 -31.40
CA GLY A 597 -10.03 -35.81 -32.31
C GLY A 597 -11.50 -35.73 -32.66
N LYS A 598 -12.10 -36.83 -33.12
CA LYS A 598 -13.54 -36.90 -33.41
C LYS A 598 -14.23 -37.85 -32.44
N ASN A 599 -15.50 -37.56 -32.14
CA ASN A 599 -16.37 -38.42 -31.32
C ASN A 599 -15.74 -38.75 -29.95
N LEU A 600 -15.09 -37.77 -29.34
CA LEU A 600 -14.53 -37.93 -28.00
C LEU A 600 -15.66 -38.07 -26.98
N THR A 601 -15.38 -38.85 -25.94
CA THR A 601 -16.24 -39.03 -24.77
C THR A 601 -15.40 -38.92 -23.51
N GLU A 602 -15.95 -38.27 -22.48
CA GLU A 602 -15.35 -38.17 -21.16
C GLU A 602 -16.46 -38.06 -20.11
N ASN A 603 -16.45 -38.98 -19.13
CA ASN A 603 -17.47 -39.01 -18.09
C ASN A 603 -17.32 -37.80 -17.17
N GLY A 604 -18.43 -37.11 -16.88
CA GLY A 604 -18.44 -35.93 -16.02
C GLY A 604 -17.87 -34.66 -16.67
N ALA A 605 -17.50 -34.72 -17.96
CA ALA A 605 -17.11 -33.52 -18.69
C ALA A 605 -18.32 -32.63 -18.97
N LYS A 606 -18.17 -31.33 -18.74
CA LYS A 606 -19.12 -30.32 -19.19
C LYS A 606 -19.02 -30.22 -20.72
N ILE A 607 -20.13 -30.51 -21.39
CA ILE A 607 -20.18 -30.45 -22.85
C ILE A 607 -20.41 -29.00 -23.29
N VAL A 608 -19.56 -28.52 -24.19
CA VAL A 608 -19.73 -27.23 -24.87
C VAL A 608 -19.95 -27.51 -26.35
N ASP A 609 -21.07 -27.03 -26.90
CA ASP A 609 -21.39 -27.21 -28.31
C ASP A 609 -20.59 -26.23 -29.18
N GLY A 610 -19.63 -26.79 -29.92
CA GLY A 610 -18.78 -26.12 -30.90
C GLY A 610 -19.36 -26.09 -32.32
N THR A 611 -20.58 -26.58 -32.54
CA THR A 611 -21.19 -26.58 -33.89
C THR A 611 -21.25 -25.16 -34.46
N GLY A 612 -20.67 -24.99 -35.66
CA GLY A 612 -20.56 -23.70 -36.35
C GLY A 612 -19.56 -22.71 -35.72
N LYS A 613 -18.73 -23.16 -34.78
CA LYS A 613 -17.78 -22.35 -34.01
C LYS A 613 -16.35 -22.79 -34.29
N HIS A 614 -15.39 -21.93 -33.95
CA HIS A 614 -13.97 -22.21 -34.13
C HIS A 614 -13.25 -22.32 -32.78
N VAL A 615 -12.29 -23.24 -32.69
CA VAL A 615 -11.40 -23.39 -31.53
C VAL A 615 -9.96 -23.10 -31.96
N THR A 616 -9.29 -22.22 -31.23
CA THR A 616 -7.87 -21.86 -31.45
C THR A 616 -7.07 -22.01 -30.16
N PRO A 617 -5.73 -22.05 -30.23
CA PRO A 617 -4.91 -21.74 -29.06
C PRO A 617 -5.21 -20.32 -28.56
N GLY A 618 -4.94 -20.08 -27.29
CA GLY A 618 -4.90 -18.75 -26.70
C GLY A 618 -3.91 -17.85 -27.44
N ILE A 619 -4.30 -16.59 -27.66
CA ILE A 619 -3.39 -15.57 -28.21
C ILE A 619 -2.32 -15.25 -27.17
N ILE A 620 -1.09 -15.03 -27.64
CA ILE A 620 0.07 -14.67 -26.84
C ILE A 620 0.60 -13.33 -27.35
N ASP A 621 0.59 -12.32 -26.48
CA ASP A 621 1.15 -11.00 -26.78
C ASP A 621 2.59 -10.93 -26.25
N GLU A 622 3.57 -11.12 -27.12
CA GLU A 622 4.97 -11.13 -26.69
C GLU A 622 5.58 -9.72 -26.51
N HIS A 623 4.83 -8.64 -26.75
CA HIS A 623 5.26 -7.31 -26.33
C HIS A 623 4.09 -6.49 -25.78
N SER A 624 4.02 -6.36 -24.46
CA SER A 624 2.96 -5.65 -23.77
C SER A 624 3.44 -4.78 -22.60
N HIS A 625 2.65 -3.75 -22.29
CA HIS A 625 2.85 -2.83 -21.16
C HIS A 625 1.65 -2.78 -20.21
N ILE A 626 0.64 -3.66 -20.40
CA ILE A 626 -0.49 -3.80 -19.48
C ILE A 626 -0.04 -4.38 -18.14
N ALA A 627 -0.90 -4.28 -17.11
CA ALA A 627 -0.68 -4.92 -15.82
C ALA A 627 0.65 -4.52 -15.14
N LEU A 628 1.12 -3.28 -15.37
CA LEU A 628 2.30 -2.71 -14.72
C LEU A 628 1.95 -1.38 -14.05
N ASN A 629 2.53 -1.12 -12.86
CA ASN A 629 2.46 0.17 -12.17
C ASN A 629 3.54 1.17 -12.65
N GLY A 630 4.38 0.76 -13.61
CA GLY A 630 5.43 1.58 -14.20
C GLY A 630 6.18 0.77 -15.26
N VAL A 631 6.67 1.43 -16.30
CA VAL A 631 7.25 0.76 -17.49
C VAL A 631 8.72 1.10 -17.69
N ASN A 632 9.21 2.28 -17.29
CA ASN A 632 10.63 2.62 -17.39
C ASN A 632 11.24 3.10 -16.05
N GLU A 633 12.49 2.71 -15.80
CA GLU A 633 13.43 3.41 -14.92
C GLU A 633 14.38 4.18 -15.84
N GLY A 634 13.94 5.35 -16.31
CA GLY A 634 14.57 6.01 -17.47
C GLY A 634 15.75 6.93 -17.14
N THR A 635 16.26 6.87 -15.91
CA THR A 635 17.27 7.82 -15.41
C THR A 635 18.70 7.39 -15.69
N GLN A 636 18.92 6.09 -15.94
CA GLN A 636 20.21 5.51 -16.31
C GLN A 636 20.11 4.76 -17.65
N SER A 637 21.24 4.56 -18.31
CA SER A 637 21.33 3.96 -19.65
C SER A 637 21.33 2.43 -19.63
N VAL A 638 21.72 1.89 -18.48
CA VAL A 638 21.75 0.47 -18.15
C VAL A 638 21.01 0.34 -16.83
N THR A 639 19.92 -0.41 -16.82
CA THR A 639 19.09 -0.65 -15.62
C THR A 639 18.72 -2.12 -15.52
N ALA A 640 19.66 -3.01 -15.86
CA ALA A 640 19.41 -4.45 -16.00
C ALA A 640 18.99 -5.13 -14.68
N GLU A 641 19.19 -4.46 -13.55
CA GLU A 641 18.79 -4.89 -12.22
C GLU A 641 17.29 -4.76 -11.95
N VAL A 642 16.57 -3.86 -12.65
CA VAL A 642 15.14 -3.65 -12.43
C VAL A 642 14.32 -4.74 -13.09
N ARG A 643 13.16 -5.08 -12.51
CA ARG A 643 12.33 -6.21 -12.97
C ARG A 643 10.88 -5.80 -13.08
N MET A 644 10.26 -6.08 -14.23
CA MET A 644 8.81 -5.88 -14.41
C MET A 644 8.00 -6.72 -13.41
N ALA A 645 8.52 -7.88 -13.01
CA ALA A 645 7.90 -8.77 -12.03
C ALA A 645 7.69 -8.12 -10.65
N ASP A 646 8.41 -7.03 -10.33
CA ASP A 646 8.25 -6.33 -9.05
C ASP A 646 7.19 -5.23 -9.11
N VAL A 647 6.69 -4.88 -10.29
CA VAL A 647 5.71 -3.81 -10.49
C VAL A 647 4.44 -4.29 -11.20
N VAL A 648 4.23 -5.60 -11.27
CA VAL A 648 2.98 -6.16 -11.80
C VAL A 648 1.78 -5.69 -10.97
N ASN A 649 0.77 -5.21 -11.68
CA ASN A 649 -0.53 -4.82 -11.18
C ASN A 649 -1.56 -5.86 -11.59
N SER A 650 -1.80 -6.83 -10.70
CA SER A 650 -2.76 -7.91 -10.95
C SER A 650 -4.22 -7.45 -11.02
N ASP A 651 -4.49 -6.22 -10.60
CA ASP A 651 -5.82 -5.64 -10.66
C ASP A 651 -6.06 -4.92 -11.99
N ASP A 652 -5.14 -4.84 -12.96
CA ASP A 652 -5.38 -4.08 -14.21
C ASP A 652 -6.53 -4.67 -15.06
N ILE A 653 -7.57 -3.86 -15.31
CA ILE A 653 -8.74 -4.22 -16.12
C ILE A 653 -8.39 -4.66 -17.54
N ASN A 654 -7.24 -4.23 -18.05
CA ASN A 654 -6.79 -4.66 -19.37
C ASN A 654 -6.52 -6.18 -19.42
N ILE A 655 -6.23 -6.85 -18.29
CA ILE A 655 -6.20 -8.31 -18.21
C ILE A 655 -7.55 -8.91 -18.62
N TYR A 656 -8.65 -8.42 -18.05
CA TYR A 656 -10.00 -8.90 -18.38
C TYR A 656 -10.41 -8.54 -19.81
N ARG A 657 -10.07 -7.32 -20.26
CA ARG A 657 -10.38 -6.87 -21.64
C ARG A 657 -9.62 -7.67 -22.69
N GLN A 658 -8.37 -8.05 -22.41
CA GLN A 658 -7.56 -8.88 -23.30
C GLN A 658 -8.05 -10.34 -23.32
N LEU A 659 -8.49 -10.89 -22.19
CA LEU A 659 -9.20 -12.17 -22.15
C LEU A 659 -10.45 -12.16 -23.04
N ALA A 660 -11.21 -11.06 -23.04
CA ALA A 660 -12.36 -10.85 -23.92
C ALA A 660 -11.98 -10.70 -25.41
N GLY A 661 -10.69 -10.52 -25.72
CA GLY A 661 -10.10 -10.57 -27.06
C GLY A 661 -9.42 -11.89 -27.40
N GLY A 662 -9.44 -12.89 -26.51
CA GLY A 662 -8.83 -14.21 -26.73
C GLY A 662 -7.35 -14.30 -26.34
N VAL A 663 -6.78 -13.25 -25.75
CA VAL A 663 -5.40 -13.26 -25.22
C VAL A 663 -5.35 -14.02 -23.91
N THR A 664 -4.32 -14.83 -23.73
CA THR A 664 -4.16 -15.72 -22.57
C THR A 664 -2.83 -15.52 -21.86
N THR A 665 -1.81 -15.03 -22.56
CA THR A 665 -0.45 -14.85 -22.06
C THR A 665 0.14 -13.57 -22.62
N SER A 666 0.90 -12.85 -21.81
CA SER A 666 1.61 -11.64 -22.21
C SER A 666 3.02 -11.61 -21.66
N GLN A 667 3.99 -11.16 -22.46
CA GLN A 667 5.28 -10.71 -21.96
C GLN A 667 5.18 -9.22 -21.63
N LEU A 668 5.42 -8.89 -20.36
CA LEU A 668 5.47 -7.53 -19.84
C LEU A 668 6.92 -7.04 -19.87
N LEU A 669 7.16 -5.94 -20.58
CA LEU A 669 8.51 -5.43 -20.79
C LEU A 669 8.70 -4.05 -20.19
N HIS A 670 9.95 -3.78 -19.84
CA HIS A 670 10.41 -2.41 -19.73
C HIS A 670 10.16 -1.68 -21.06
N GLY A 671 10.00 -0.36 -21.00
CA GLY A 671 9.86 0.47 -22.19
C GLY A 671 11.17 0.64 -22.96
N SER A 672 11.23 1.64 -23.84
CA SER A 672 12.35 1.92 -24.74
C SER A 672 13.20 3.13 -24.32
N ALA A 673 13.14 3.54 -23.05
CA ALA A 673 13.90 4.68 -22.56
C ALA A 673 15.44 4.45 -22.53
N ASN A 674 15.88 3.20 -22.43
CA ASN A 674 17.26 2.81 -22.11
C ASN A 674 17.82 1.83 -23.15
N PRO A 675 19.10 1.96 -23.59
CA PRO A 675 19.76 0.93 -24.39
C PRO A 675 19.64 -0.47 -23.78
N ILE A 676 19.93 -0.60 -22.48
CA ILE A 676 19.67 -1.79 -21.68
C ILE A 676 18.64 -1.41 -20.61
N GLY A 677 17.39 -1.81 -20.82
CA GLY A 677 16.28 -1.56 -19.91
C GLY A 677 16.25 -2.54 -18.75
N GLY A 678 15.06 -3.03 -18.42
CA GLY A 678 14.82 -3.95 -17.31
C GLY A 678 14.40 -5.36 -17.75
N GLN A 679 14.44 -6.28 -16.77
CA GLN A 679 14.04 -7.67 -16.94
C GLN A 679 12.53 -7.79 -17.15
N SER A 680 12.12 -8.58 -18.13
CA SER A 680 10.70 -8.81 -18.45
C SER A 680 10.03 -9.74 -17.44
N ALA A 681 8.70 -9.73 -17.40
CA ALA A 681 7.88 -10.72 -16.71
C ALA A 681 6.94 -11.37 -17.71
N ILE A 682 6.74 -12.69 -17.64
CA ILE A 682 5.78 -13.38 -18.50
C ILE A 682 4.61 -13.81 -17.61
N ILE A 683 3.41 -13.36 -17.96
CA ILE A 683 2.19 -13.64 -17.20
C ILE A 683 1.18 -14.41 -18.03
N LYS A 684 0.44 -15.32 -17.39
CA LYS A 684 -0.87 -15.75 -17.87
C LYS A 684 -1.96 -14.86 -17.30
N LEU A 685 -2.97 -14.55 -18.09
CA LEU A 685 -4.05 -13.62 -17.74
C LEU A 685 -5.07 -14.26 -16.79
N ARG A 686 -4.63 -14.65 -15.58
CA ARG A 686 -5.46 -15.31 -14.55
C ARG A 686 -6.20 -14.27 -13.71
N TRP A 687 -7.22 -13.63 -14.30
CA TRP A 687 -7.98 -12.53 -13.68
C TRP A 687 -8.41 -12.82 -12.22
N GLY A 688 -8.01 -11.93 -11.30
CA GLY A 688 -8.31 -12.01 -9.87
C GLY A 688 -7.29 -12.77 -9.00
N LYS A 689 -6.19 -13.24 -9.59
CA LYS A 689 -5.05 -13.83 -8.88
C LYS A 689 -4.04 -12.77 -8.43
N SER A 690 -3.17 -13.12 -7.48
CA SER A 690 -2.05 -12.28 -7.04
C SER A 690 -0.98 -12.10 -8.14
N PRO A 691 -0.13 -11.05 -8.09
CA PRO A 691 0.94 -10.84 -9.07
C PRO A 691 1.83 -12.07 -9.29
N GLU A 692 2.18 -12.78 -8.22
CA GLU A 692 3.00 -14.00 -8.26
C GLU A 692 2.25 -15.15 -8.95
N GLU A 693 0.97 -15.32 -8.65
CA GLU A 693 0.12 -16.34 -9.30
C GLU A 693 -0.16 -16.02 -10.78
N LEU A 694 0.08 -14.80 -11.27
CA LEU A 694 0.00 -14.49 -12.70
C LEU A 694 1.21 -15.01 -13.48
N MET A 695 2.36 -15.21 -12.84
CA MET A 695 3.61 -15.58 -13.53
C MET A 695 3.50 -16.93 -14.25
N VAL A 696 4.20 -17.07 -15.38
CA VAL A 696 4.44 -18.36 -16.00
C VAL A 696 5.57 -19.05 -15.24
N GLU A 697 5.23 -20.11 -14.51
CA GLU A 697 6.20 -20.90 -13.75
C GLU A 697 7.28 -21.49 -14.67
N ASN A 698 8.54 -21.41 -14.24
CA ASN A 698 9.72 -21.93 -14.94
C ASN A 698 9.90 -21.42 -16.37
N ALA A 699 9.37 -20.23 -16.70
CA ALA A 699 9.72 -19.57 -17.94
C ALA A 699 11.16 -19.05 -17.90
N ASP A 700 11.79 -19.00 -19.08
CA ASP A 700 13.12 -18.40 -19.23
C ASP A 700 13.12 -16.92 -18.85
N GLY A 701 14.28 -16.41 -18.41
CA GLY A 701 14.46 -15.00 -18.14
C GLY A 701 14.58 -14.20 -19.43
N PHE A 702 13.90 -13.05 -19.51
CA PHE A 702 14.04 -12.10 -20.63
C PHE A 702 14.43 -10.71 -20.14
N ILE A 703 14.95 -9.89 -21.04
CA ILE A 703 15.31 -8.49 -20.77
C ILE A 703 15.08 -7.61 -21.99
N LYS A 704 14.58 -6.41 -21.75
CA LYS A 704 14.35 -5.42 -22.80
C LYS A 704 15.62 -4.65 -23.11
N PHE A 705 16.00 -4.64 -24.38
CA PHE A 705 16.94 -3.67 -24.96
C PHE A 705 16.18 -2.69 -25.85
N ALA A 706 16.78 -1.55 -26.16
CA ALA A 706 16.21 -0.61 -27.14
C ALA A 706 17.29 0.10 -27.96
N LEU A 707 16.91 0.43 -29.20
CA LEU A 707 17.69 1.19 -30.18
C LEU A 707 16.91 2.45 -30.58
N GLY A 708 17.44 3.26 -31.50
CA GLY A 708 16.66 4.30 -32.14
C GLY A 708 16.65 5.65 -31.44
N GLU A 709 15.65 6.46 -31.81
CA GLU A 709 15.49 7.85 -31.39
C GLU A 709 15.25 8.02 -29.88
N ASN A 710 14.66 7.01 -29.25
CA ASN A 710 14.21 7.03 -27.85
C ASN A 710 15.38 6.97 -26.87
N VAL A 711 16.27 6.00 -27.07
CA VAL A 711 17.41 5.74 -26.17
C VAL A 711 18.49 6.82 -26.26
N LYS A 712 18.58 7.51 -27.41
CA LYS A 712 19.39 8.73 -27.59
C LYS A 712 18.65 10.02 -27.23
N GLN A 713 17.40 9.90 -26.76
CA GLN A 713 16.56 10.98 -26.22
C GLN A 713 16.29 12.13 -27.19
N SER A 714 16.11 11.83 -28.48
CA SER A 714 15.77 12.84 -29.51
C SER A 714 14.36 13.41 -29.38
N ASN A 715 13.51 12.75 -28.58
CA ASN A 715 12.14 13.15 -28.28
C ASN A 715 12.01 14.06 -27.04
N ARG A 716 13.13 14.45 -26.39
CA ARG A 716 13.11 15.29 -25.18
C ARG A 716 13.52 16.74 -25.47
N ASN A 717 12.74 17.69 -24.95
CA ASN A 717 12.90 19.12 -25.20
C ASN A 717 13.98 19.82 -24.35
N ASN A 718 14.57 19.16 -23.35
CA ASN A 718 15.50 19.78 -22.38
C ASN A 718 16.96 19.35 -22.54
N ALA A 719 17.89 20.14 -21.98
CA ALA A 719 19.33 19.86 -21.91
C ALA A 719 19.59 18.53 -21.19
N ASN A 720 19.65 17.46 -21.96
CA ASN A 720 19.91 16.14 -21.44
C ASN A 720 21.43 15.95 -21.33
N ILE A 721 21.91 15.54 -20.16
CA ILE A 721 23.32 15.18 -19.94
C ILE A 721 23.50 13.66 -19.80
N ARG A 722 22.42 12.88 -19.84
CA ARG A 722 22.49 11.42 -19.82
C ARG A 722 23.10 10.94 -21.13
N PHE A 723 24.20 10.20 -21.04
CA PHE A 723 24.77 9.47 -22.16
C PHE A 723 23.90 8.24 -22.48
N PRO A 724 23.55 7.89 -23.73
CA PRO A 724 24.05 8.45 -24.98
C PRO A 724 23.11 9.49 -25.60
N GLN A 725 23.66 10.39 -26.43
CA GLN A 725 22.90 11.36 -27.26
C GLN A 725 23.07 11.13 -28.76
N SER A 726 23.64 9.99 -29.16
CA SER A 726 23.86 9.60 -30.55
C SER A 726 23.76 8.09 -30.71
N ARG A 727 23.52 7.62 -31.95
CA ARG A 727 23.50 6.17 -32.26
C ARG A 727 24.85 5.48 -32.00
N MET A 728 25.96 6.16 -32.25
CA MET A 728 27.30 5.67 -31.89
C MET A 728 27.46 5.53 -30.38
N GLY A 729 26.87 6.45 -29.60
CA GLY A 729 26.85 6.35 -28.15
C GLY A 729 26.04 5.13 -27.67
N VAL A 730 24.96 4.77 -28.36
CA VAL A 730 24.15 3.58 -28.04
C VAL A 730 24.98 2.30 -28.22
N GLU A 731 25.71 2.17 -29.32
CA GLU A 731 26.67 1.08 -29.54
C GLU A 731 27.69 0.99 -28.40
N GLN A 732 28.28 2.13 -28.03
CA GLN A 732 29.28 2.18 -26.95
C GLN A 732 28.71 1.78 -25.58
N VAL A 733 27.43 2.03 -25.30
CA VAL A 733 26.77 1.55 -24.06
C VAL A 733 26.77 0.02 -24.01
N PHE A 734 26.44 -0.66 -25.12
CA PHE A 734 26.44 -2.13 -25.14
C PHE A 734 27.86 -2.69 -24.98
N VAL A 735 28.84 -2.13 -25.70
CA VAL A 735 30.24 -2.55 -25.60
C VAL A 735 30.77 -2.40 -24.17
N ASP A 736 30.54 -1.24 -23.53
CA ASP A 736 30.97 -0.99 -22.14
C ASP A 736 30.30 -1.97 -21.15
N ALA A 737 28.98 -2.10 -21.22
CA ALA A 737 28.22 -2.92 -20.28
C ALA A 737 28.64 -4.40 -20.33
N PHE A 738 28.79 -4.96 -21.54
CA PHE A 738 29.19 -6.37 -21.68
C PHE A 738 30.68 -6.60 -21.42
N GLN A 739 31.54 -5.58 -21.60
CA GLN A 739 32.93 -5.67 -21.18
C GLN A 739 33.02 -5.75 -19.65
N ARG A 740 32.31 -4.86 -18.94
CA ARG A 740 32.19 -4.90 -17.46
C ARG A 740 31.61 -6.23 -16.98
N ALA A 741 30.60 -6.77 -17.65
CA ALA A 741 30.02 -8.06 -17.30
C ALA A 741 31.03 -9.21 -17.43
N LYS A 742 31.83 -9.25 -18.50
CA LYS A 742 32.92 -10.24 -18.66
C LYS A 742 33.97 -10.14 -17.55
N GLU A 743 34.39 -8.93 -17.21
CA GLU A 743 35.37 -8.68 -16.14
C GLU A 743 34.81 -9.09 -14.77
N TYR A 744 33.55 -8.76 -14.52
CA TYR A 744 32.82 -9.17 -13.31
C TYR A 744 32.72 -10.69 -13.20
N GLU A 745 32.31 -11.38 -14.26
CA GLU A 745 32.26 -12.84 -14.29
C GLU A 745 33.64 -13.45 -14.05
N GLN A 746 34.67 -12.92 -14.69
CA GLN A 746 36.04 -13.39 -14.52
C GLN A 746 36.54 -13.20 -13.08
N SER A 747 36.16 -12.12 -12.41
CA SER A 747 36.49 -11.89 -10.99
C SER A 747 35.88 -12.96 -10.09
N TRP A 748 34.62 -13.34 -10.34
CA TRP A 748 33.94 -14.42 -9.63
C TRP A 748 34.52 -15.78 -9.94
N LYS A 749 34.81 -16.09 -11.21
CA LYS A 749 35.49 -17.34 -11.63
C LYS A 749 36.84 -17.48 -10.92
N THR A 750 37.62 -16.41 -10.89
CA THR A 750 38.92 -16.35 -10.19
C THR A 750 38.74 -16.62 -8.70
N TYR A 751 37.86 -15.86 -8.02
CA TYR A 751 37.59 -16.05 -6.59
C TYR A 751 37.09 -17.47 -6.28
N ASN A 752 36.18 -18.00 -7.09
CA ASN A 752 35.57 -19.31 -6.87
C ASN A 752 36.55 -20.47 -7.07
N SER A 753 37.58 -20.29 -7.90
CA SER A 753 38.65 -21.28 -8.11
C SER A 753 39.65 -21.39 -6.95
N LEU A 754 39.70 -20.40 -6.05
CA LEU A 754 40.60 -20.39 -4.89
C LEU A 754 40.26 -21.52 -3.91
N SER A 755 41.29 -22.06 -3.23
CA SER A 755 41.09 -23.01 -2.14
C SER A 755 40.34 -22.36 -0.96
N LYS A 756 39.71 -23.16 -0.09
CA LYS A 756 39.04 -22.63 1.13
C LYS A 756 39.97 -21.76 1.99
N ARG A 757 41.26 -22.11 2.07
CA ARG A 757 42.28 -21.36 2.82
C ARG A 757 42.55 -20.00 2.17
N GLU A 758 42.63 -19.94 0.85
CA GLU A 758 42.83 -18.68 0.13
C GLU A 758 41.58 -17.81 0.17
N LYS A 759 40.39 -18.38 -0.01
CA LYS A 759 39.11 -17.65 0.15
C LYS A 759 38.99 -16.99 1.51
N SER A 760 39.44 -17.63 2.59
CA SER A 760 39.43 -17.03 3.94
C SER A 760 40.32 -15.78 4.08
N LYS A 761 41.22 -15.54 3.13
CA LYS A 761 42.16 -14.40 3.11
C LYS A 761 41.89 -13.41 1.96
N THR A 762 41.02 -13.77 1.03
CA THR A 762 40.71 -12.98 -0.16
C THR A 762 39.29 -12.47 -0.04
N PRO A 763 39.07 -11.14 -0.08
CA PRO A 763 37.73 -10.56 -0.23
C PRO A 763 36.97 -11.15 -1.40
N ALA A 764 35.73 -11.60 -1.19
CA ALA A 764 34.84 -11.96 -2.29
C ALA A 764 34.56 -10.71 -3.16
N PRO A 765 34.41 -10.86 -4.48
CA PRO A 765 33.87 -9.78 -5.32
C PRO A 765 32.53 -9.28 -4.79
N ARG A 766 32.26 -7.98 -4.94
CA ARG A 766 30.95 -7.39 -4.61
C ARG A 766 29.93 -7.92 -5.60
N ARG A 767 28.79 -8.43 -5.12
CA ARG A 767 27.69 -8.84 -5.99
C ARG A 767 26.97 -7.61 -6.53
N ASP A 768 26.75 -7.55 -7.84
CA ASP A 768 26.11 -6.44 -8.54
C ASP A 768 24.94 -6.96 -9.36
N LEU A 769 23.72 -6.50 -9.09
CA LEU A 769 22.51 -7.00 -9.72
C LEU A 769 22.40 -6.61 -11.21
N GLU A 770 22.97 -5.48 -11.62
CA GLU A 770 23.03 -5.06 -13.02
C GLU A 770 23.93 -6.04 -13.78
N LEU A 771 25.14 -6.27 -13.26
CA LEU A 771 26.12 -7.14 -13.91
C LEU A 771 25.75 -8.62 -13.82
N ASP A 772 25.07 -9.07 -12.75
CA ASP A 772 24.50 -10.42 -12.65
C ASP A 772 23.57 -10.70 -13.84
N ALA A 773 22.66 -9.76 -14.15
CA ALA A 773 21.72 -9.91 -15.25
C ALA A 773 22.43 -9.95 -16.62
N LEU A 774 23.49 -9.16 -16.82
CA LEU A 774 24.28 -9.18 -18.05
C LEU A 774 25.10 -10.48 -18.19
N VAL A 775 25.63 -11.01 -17.09
CA VAL A 775 26.32 -12.31 -17.06
C VAL A 775 25.36 -13.47 -17.34
N GLU A 776 24.11 -13.38 -16.92
CA GLU A 776 23.08 -14.34 -17.32
C GLU A 776 22.87 -14.36 -18.84
N ILE A 777 22.92 -13.19 -19.50
CA ILE A 777 22.83 -13.11 -20.97
C ILE A 777 24.05 -13.75 -21.63
N LEU A 778 25.27 -13.43 -21.17
CA LEU A 778 26.52 -14.03 -21.68
C LEU A 778 26.54 -15.57 -21.56
N ASN A 779 25.77 -16.12 -20.63
CA ASN A 779 25.68 -17.55 -20.35
C ASN A 779 24.39 -18.21 -20.88
N ASP A 780 23.66 -17.58 -21.81
CA ASP A 780 22.42 -18.10 -22.40
C ASP A 780 21.34 -18.47 -21.35
N LYS A 781 21.29 -17.73 -20.22
CA LYS A 781 20.26 -17.88 -19.16
C LYS A 781 19.20 -16.79 -19.19
N ARG A 782 19.47 -15.71 -19.92
CA ARG A 782 18.57 -14.58 -20.10
C ARG A 782 18.61 -14.08 -21.53
N PHE A 783 17.44 -13.89 -22.13
CA PHE A 783 17.28 -13.65 -23.55
C PHE A 783 16.86 -12.21 -23.85
N ILE A 784 17.45 -11.62 -24.90
CA ILE A 784 17.23 -10.23 -25.26
C ILE A 784 16.00 -10.09 -26.17
N THR A 785 15.06 -9.26 -25.74
CA THR A 785 14.00 -8.69 -26.59
C THR A 785 14.35 -7.24 -26.87
N CYS A 786 14.60 -6.85 -28.13
CA CYS A 786 15.15 -5.53 -28.46
C CYS A 786 14.18 -4.68 -29.28
N HIS A 787 13.73 -3.55 -28.72
CA HIS A 787 13.02 -2.51 -29.47
C HIS A 787 13.92 -1.99 -30.59
N SER A 788 13.40 -1.99 -31.82
CA SER A 788 14.17 -1.61 -33.00
C SER A 788 13.26 -1.15 -34.15
N TYR A 789 13.77 -0.26 -35.01
CA TYR A 789 13.06 0.16 -36.21
C TYR A 789 13.93 0.05 -37.47
N VAL A 790 15.07 0.75 -37.49
CA VAL A 790 15.89 0.90 -38.70
C VAL A 790 16.95 -0.18 -38.88
N GLN A 791 17.18 -0.58 -40.13
CA GLN A 791 18.10 -1.66 -40.52
C GLN A 791 19.54 -1.46 -40.01
N SER A 792 20.02 -0.21 -39.93
CA SER A 792 21.41 0.09 -39.58
C SER A 792 21.69 -0.22 -38.12
N GLU A 793 20.76 0.09 -37.23
CA GLU A 793 20.88 -0.18 -35.79
C GLU A 793 20.67 -1.66 -35.48
N ILE A 794 19.73 -2.31 -36.20
CA ILE A 794 19.54 -3.77 -36.10
C ILE A 794 20.83 -4.49 -36.49
N ASN A 795 21.46 -4.08 -37.60
CA ASN A 795 22.73 -4.63 -38.03
C ASN A 795 23.88 -4.34 -37.06
N MET A 796 23.94 -3.13 -36.48
CA MET A 796 24.92 -2.77 -35.46
C MET A 796 24.80 -3.69 -34.24
N LEU A 797 23.60 -3.87 -33.67
CA LEU A 797 23.46 -4.69 -32.47
C LEU A 797 23.81 -6.16 -32.74
N MET A 798 23.47 -6.70 -33.91
CA MET A 798 23.91 -8.06 -34.30
C MET A 798 25.45 -8.18 -34.34
N GLN A 799 26.15 -7.17 -34.85
CA GLN A 799 27.62 -7.16 -34.89
C GLN A 799 28.23 -7.05 -33.49
N VAL A 800 27.70 -6.16 -32.64
CA VAL A 800 28.12 -6.05 -31.23
C VAL A 800 27.87 -7.36 -30.49
N ALA A 801 26.74 -8.03 -30.75
CA ALA A 801 26.43 -9.33 -30.17
C ALA A 801 27.48 -10.39 -30.56
N ASP A 802 27.84 -10.45 -31.85
CA ASP A 802 28.87 -11.36 -32.37
C ASP A 802 30.25 -11.08 -31.73
N GLU A 803 30.64 -9.81 -31.59
CA GLU A 803 31.94 -9.40 -31.00
C GLU A 803 31.99 -9.63 -29.49
N MET A 804 30.91 -9.30 -28.78
CA MET A 804 30.82 -9.41 -27.33
C MET A 804 30.42 -10.82 -26.87
N GLY A 805 29.99 -11.70 -27.76
CA GLY A 805 29.67 -13.09 -27.45
C GLY A 805 28.33 -13.25 -26.71
N PHE A 806 27.32 -12.46 -27.07
CA PHE A 806 25.94 -12.64 -26.62
C PHE A 806 25.00 -12.84 -27.82
N LYS A 807 23.73 -13.20 -27.57
CA LYS A 807 22.73 -13.43 -28.62
C LYS A 807 21.51 -12.54 -28.44
N VAL A 808 21.01 -12.00 -29.55
CA VAL A 808 19.70 -11.34 -29.60
C VAL A 808 18.64 -12.41 -29.89
N ASN A 809 17.58 -12.49 -29.10
CA ASN A 809 16.52 -13.48 -29.29
C ASN A 809 15.44 -12.95 -30.25
N THR A 810 14.90 -11.78 -29.93
CA THR A 810 13.83 -11.16 -30.70
C THR A 810 14.13 -9.68 -30.91
N PHE A 811 13.92 -9.19 -32.12
CA PHE A 811 13.76 -7.76 -32.37
C PHE A 811 12.27 -7.40 -32.39
N THR A 812 11.86 -6.44 -31.55
CA THR A 812 10.48 -5.95 -31.47
C THR A 812 10.29 -4.64 -32.22
N HIS A 813 9.03 -4.43 -32.66
CA HIS A 813 8.55 -3.50 -33.67
C HIS A 813 9.16 -3.74 -35.05
N ILE A 814 10.49 -3.76 -35.14
CA ILE A 814 11.32 -4.16 -36.29
C ILE A 814 10.73 -3.79 -37.65
N LEU A 815 10.33 -2.53 -37.80
CA LEU A 815 9.56 -2.09 -38.97
C LEU A 815 10.35 -2.14 -40.29
N GLU A 816 11.69 -2.18 -40.23
CA GLU A 816 12.56 -2.48 -41.38
C GLU A 816 13.14 -3.91 -41.37
N GLY A 817 12.53 -4.84 -40.64
CA GLY A 817 12.97 -6.24 -40.56
C GLY A 817 13.11 -6.92 -41.92
N TYR A 818 12.20 -6.62 -42.84
CA TYR A 818 12.24 -7.08 -44.22
C TYR A 818 13.56 -6.76 -44.95
N LYS A 819 14.31 -5.73 -44.52
CA LYS A 819 15.59 -5.33 -45.11
C LYS A 819 16.78 -6.14 -44.55
N VAL A 820 16.60 -6.87 -43.45
CA VAL A 820 17.65 -7.61 -42.72
C VAL A 820 17.27 -9.04 -42.34
N ALA A 821 16.16 -9.54 -42.86
CA ALA A 821 15.57 -10.84 -42.52
C ALA A 821 16.50 -12.02 -42.84
N ASP A 822 17.32 -11.92 -43.88
CA ASP A 822 18.36 -12.89 -44.24
C ASP A 822 19.41 -13.03 -43.12
N LYS A 823 19.91 -11.90 -42.61
CA LYS A 823 20.90 -11.85 -41.52
C LYS A 823 20.32 -12.33 -40.20
N MET A 824 19.05 -12.01 -39.93
CA MET A 824 18.33 -12.52 -38.76
C MET A 824 18.18 -14.03 -38.85
N LYS A 825 17.79 -14.56 -40.02
CA LYS A 825 17.60 -15.99 -40.23
C LYS A 825 18.89 -16.78 -40.01
N GLU A 826 20.01 -16.27 -40.51
CA GLU A 826 21.34 -16.86 -40.33
C GLU A 826 21.71 -17.01 -38.84
N ARG A 827 21.32 -16.04 -38.01
CA ARG A 827 21.60 -16.02 -36.56
C ARG A 827 20.49 -16.67 -35.71
N GLY A 828 19.41 -17.12 -36.33
CA GLY A 828 18.26 -17.68 -35.62
C GLY A 828 17.44 -16.65 -34.83
N ILE A 829 17.50 -15.37 -35.21
CA ILE A 829 16.83 -14.26 -34.53
C ILE A 829 15.38 -14.15 -35.01
N GLY A 830 14.44 -14.00 -34.08
CA GLY A 830 13.03 -13.77 -34.37
C GLY A 830 12.68 -12.29 -34.59
N GLY A 831 11.53 -12.05 -35.21
CA GLY A 831 10.99 -10.71 -35.42
C GLY A 831 9.57 -10.60 -34.89
N SER A 832 9.27 -9.53 -34.17
CA SER A 832 7.93 -9.25 -33.67
C SER A 832 7.54 -7.84 -34.01
N THR A 833 6.59 -7.67 -34.93
CA THR A 833 6.34 -6.40 -35.60
C THR A 833 4.92 -5.92 -35.39
N PHE A 834 4.71 -4.63 -35.63
CA PHE A 834 3.37 -4.15 -35.94
C PHE A 834 2.95 -4.64 -37.32
N SER A 835 1.66 -4.91 -37.46
CA SER A 835 0.97 -5.16 -38.72
C SER A 835 0.93 -3.93 -39.61
N ASP A 836 0.48 -2.79 -39.06
CA ASP A 836 0.34 -1.54 -39.82
C ASP A 836 0.46 -0.20 -39.06
N TRP A 837 1.16 -0.18 -37.92
CA TRP A 837 1.38 1.04 -37.14
C TRP A 837 2.75 1.70 -37.44
N TRP A 838 2.75 2.81 -38.20
CA TRP A 838 3.97 3.55 -38.57
C TRP A 838 3.73 5.04 -38.90
N ALA A 839 4.74 5.73 -39.45
CA ALA A 839 4.75 7.15 -39.88
C ALA A 839 4.57 8.23 -38.79
N TYR A 840 4.76 7.88 -37.51
CA TYR A 840 4.73 8.83 -36.38
C TYR A 840 6.11 9.35 -35.95
N LYS A 841 7.20 8.76 -36.45
CA LYS A 841 8.61 9.19 -36.26
C LYS A 841 9.39 9.09 -37.57
N MET A 842 10.57 9.69 -37.62
CA MET A 842 11.45 9.60 -38.79
C MET A 842 11.99 8.18 -38.99
N GLU A 843 12.37 7.49 -37.92
CA GLU A 843 12.86 6.11 -37.95
C GLU A 843 11.82 5.05 -38.40
N VAL A 844 10.54 5.42 -38.51
CA VAL A 844 9.46 4.51 -38.96
C VAL A 844 8.88 4.89 -40.33
N LYS A 845 9.57 5.75 -41.09
CA LYS A 845 9.10 6.28 -42.38
C LYS A 845 9.05 5.24 -43.50
N ASP A 846 9.97 4.27 -43.47
CA ASP A 846 10.14 3.22 -44.49
C ASP A 846 9.43 1.90 -44.11
N ALA A 847 8.59 1.94 -43.08
CA ALA A 847 7.76 0.81 -42.68
C ALA A 847 6.75 0.46 -43.77
N ILE A 848 6.50 -0.84 -43.94
CA ILE A 848 5.53 -1.36 -44.91
C ILE A 848 4.65 -2.45 -44.26
N PRO A 849 3.38 -2.59 -44.64
CA PRO A 849 2.50 -3.62 -44.07
C PRO A 849 2.89 -5.05 -44.48
N GLN A 850 3.73 -5.21 -45.50
CA GLN A 850 4.26 -6.51 -45.92
C GLN A 850 5.38 -7.04 -45.03
N ASN A 851 5.90 -6.24 -44.08
CA ASN A 851 7.09 -6.57 -43.29
C ASN A 851 6.99 -7.96 -42.65
N ALA A 852 5.91 -8.24 -41.92
CA ALA A 852 5.68 -9.52 -41.27
C ALA A 852 5.65 -10.69 -42.27
N GLY A 853 4.97 -10.51 -43.40
CA GLY A 853 4.86 -11.54 -44.44
C GLY A 853 6.19 -11.85 -45.10
N LEU A 854 7.00 -10.82 -45.41
CA LEU A 854 8.31 -10.99 -46.04
C LEU A 854 9.30 -11.68 -45.11
N MET A 855 9.35 -11.29 -43.83
CA MET A 855 10.17 -11.98 -42.82
C MET A 855 9.76 -13.46 -42.69
N ASN A 856 8.46 -13.74 -42.60
CA ASN A 856 7.93 -15.10 -42.50
C ASN A 856 8.26 -15.95 -43.74
N GLN A 857 8.17 -15.39 -44.95
CA GLN A 857 8.51 -16.07 -46.21
C GLN A 857 10.00 -16.44 -46.29
N LEU A 858 10.89 -15.61 -45.70
CA LEU A 858 12.33 -15.91 -45.57
C LEU A 858 12.64 -16.90 -44.43
N GLY A 859 11.61 -17.35 -43.70
CA GLY A 859 11.74 -18.35 -42.65
C GLY A 859 12.13 -17.80 -41.27
N VAL A 860 12.06 -16.49 -41.06
CA VAL A 860 12.19 -15.87 -39.73
C VAL A 860 10.94 -16.18 -38.92
N VAL A 861 11.12 -16.62 -37.66
CA VAL A 861 9.98 -16.78 -36.73
C VAL A 861 9.40 -15.40 -36.47
N THR A 862 8.21 -15.16 -37.02
CA THR A 862 7.62 -13.81 -37.07
C THR A 862 6.35 -13.74 -36.23
N ALA A 863 6.27 -12.79 -35.31
CA ALA A 863 5.11 -12.51 -34.50
C ALA A 863 4.51 -11.12 -34.80
N ILE A 864 3.24 -10.94 -34.43
CA ILE A 864 2.58 -9.63 -34.36
C ILE A 864 2.36 -9.29 -32.89
N ASN A 865 2.75 -8.08 -32.48
CA ASN A 865 2.57 -7.60 -31.11
C ASN A 865 1.68 -6.35 -31.06
N SER A 866 1.25 -6.00 -29.84
CA SER A 866 0.32 -4.90 -29.62
C SER A 866 1.01 -3.57 -29.28
N ASP A 867 1.96 -3.58 -28.32
CA ASP A 867 2.50 -2.40 -27.64
C ASP A 867 1.43 -1.45 -27.04
N ASP A 868 0.16 -1.88 -27.02
CA ASP A 868 -1.01 -1.07 -26.69
C ASP A 868 -2.14 -1.94 -26.13
N ALA A 869 -2.79 -1.46 -25.08
CA ALA A 869 -3.84 -2.18 -24.38
C ALA A 869 -5.09 -2.43 -25.25
N GLU A 870 -5.39 -1.51 -26.17
CA GLU A 870 -6.55 -1.58 -27.07
C GLU A 870 -6.28 -2.42 -28.32
N MET A 871 -5.05 -2.41 -28.85
CA MET A 871 -4.63 -3.28 -29.95
C MET A 871 -4.52 -4.73 -29.50
N ALA A 872 -4.07 -4.98 -28.26
CA ALA A 872 -3.88 -6.31 -27.72
C ALA A 872 -5.16 -7.17 -27.77
N ARG A 873 -6.33 -6.59 -27.49
CA ARG A 873 -7.63 -7.29 -27.58
C ARG A 873 -8.08 -7.57 -29.02
N ARG A 874 -7.31 -7.15 -30.02
CA ARG A 874 -7.59 -7.30 -31.46
C ARG A 874 -6.44 -7.96 -32.21
N LEU A 875 -5.48 -8.58 -31.53
CA LEU A 875 -4.31 -9.22 -32.16
C LEU A 875 -4.69 -10.26 -33.24
N ASN A 876 -5.85 -10.91 -33.11
CA ASN A 876 -6.40 -11.78 -34.16
C ASN A 876 -6.68 -11.02 -35.47
N GLN A 877 -7.20 -9.78 -35.38
CA GLN A 877 -7.43 -8.90 -36.52
C GLN A 877 -6.11 -8.35 -37.06
N GLU A 878 -5.15 -8.06 -36.19
CA GLU A 878 -3.81 -7.61 -36.58
C GLU A 878 -3.06 -8.70 -37.36
N ALA A 879 -3.15 -9.96 -36.92
CA ALA A 879 -2.66 -11.11 -37.67
C ALA A 879 -3.32 -11.24 -39.06
N ALA A 880 -4.63 -11.02 -39.14
CA ALA A 880 -5.39 -11.13 -40.39
C ALA A 880 -4.89 -10.16 -41.48
N LYS A 881 -4.30 -9.03 -41.09
CA LYS A 881 -3.72 -8.06 -42.03
C LYS A 881 -2.57 -8.66 -42.84
N SER A 882 -1.81 -9.62 -42.30
CA SER A 882 -0.76 -10.33 -43.05
C SER A 882 -1.31 -11.16 -44.21
N VAL A 883 -2.53 -11.69 -44.07
CA VAL A 883 -3.25 -12.37 -45.16
C VAL A 883 -3.54 -11.36 -46.28
N LYS A 884 -4.07 -10.19 -45.92
CA LYS A 884 -4.45 -9.14 -46.87
C LYS A 884 -3.25 -8.54 -47.60
N TYR A 885 -2.19 -8.16 -46.88
CA TYR A 885 -1.10 -7.36 -47.44
C TYR A 885 0.00 -8.19 -48.11
N ALA A 886 0.23 -9.42 -47.65
CA ALA A 886 1.33 -10.26 -48.09
C ALA A 886 0.92 -11.66 -48.57
N GLY A 887 -0.38 -11.98 -48.61
CA GLY A 887 -0.88 -13.28 -49.06
C GLY A 887 -0.47 -14.44 -48.17
N VAL A 888 -0.17 -14.18 -46.89
CA VAL A 888 0.14 -15.22 -45.90
C VAL A 888 -1.09 -16.11 -45.70
N SER A 889 -0.89 -17.42 -45.53
CA SER A 889 -1.99 -18.34 -45.25
C SER A 889 -2.68 -17.98 -43.93
N GLU A 890 -3.98 -18.25 -43.79
CA GLU A 890 -4.68 -17.97 -42.52
C GLU A 890 -4.06 -18.74 -41.34
N GLU A 891 -3.57 -19.97 -41.57
CA GLU A 891 -2.91 -20.75 -40.53
C GLU A 891 -1.59 -20.10 -40.09
N ASP A 892 -0.78 -19.61 -41.03
CA ASP A 892 0.47 -18.93 -40.68
C ASP A 892 0.23 -17.56 -40.06
N ALA A 893 -0.81 -16.83 -40.50
CA ALA A 893 -1.24 -15.60 -39.86
C ALA A 893 -1.66 -15.87 -38.39
N LEU A 894 -2.46 -16.89 -38.13
CA LEU A 894 -2.83 -17.25 -36.76
C LEU A 894 -1.61 -17.65 -35.92
N LYS A 895 -0.62 -18.35 -36.48
CA LYS A 895 0.65 -18.66 -35.80
C LYS A 895 1.39 -17.39 -35.35
N MET A 896 1.30 -16.27 -36.09
CA MET A 896 1.97 -15.01 -35.71
C MET A 896 1.51 -14.43 -34.36
N VAL A 897 0.36 -14.84 -33.84
CA VAL A 897 -0.17 -14.39 -32.54
C VAL A 897 -0.40 -15.55 -31.56
N THR A 898 0.10 -16.74 -31.87
CA THR A 898 -0.05 -17.95 -31.02
C THR A 898 1.25 -18.74 -30.96
N LEU A 899 1.55 -19.57 -31.97
CA LEU A 899 2.71 -20.47 -31.93
C LEU A 899 4.05 -19.75 -32.07
N ASN A 900 4.13 -18.71 -32.91
CA ASN A 900 5.37 -17.97 -33.12
C ASN A 900 5.78 -17.19 -31.87
N PRO A 901 4.92 -16.37 -31.22
CA PRO A 901 5.27 -15.78 -29.93
C PRO A 901 5.57 -16.83 -28.85
N ALA A 902 4.90 -18.00 -28.83
CA ALA A 902 5.30 -19.09 -27.94
C ALA A 902 6.75 -19.55 -28.18
N LYS A 903 7.18 -19.67 -29.45
CA LYS A 903 8.56 -20.03 -29.81
C LYS A 903 9.55 -18.94 -29.40
N LEU A 904 9.22 -17.67 -29.65
CA LEU A 904 10.06 -16.54 -29.27
C LEU A 904 10.26 -16.45 -27.74
N LEU A 905 9.26 -16.89 -26.97
CA LEU A 905 9.30 -16.93 -25.51
C LEU A 905 9.78 -18.27 -24.93
N HIS A 906 10.18 -19.24 -25.77
CA HIS A 906 10.58 -20.60 -25.38
C HIS A 906 9.50 -21.37 -24.58
N LEU A 907 8.23 -21.17 -24.95
CA LEU A 907 7.05 -21.78 -24.33
C LEU A 907 6.25 -22.64 -25.32
N ASP A 908 6.78 -22.91 -26.51
CA ASP A 908 6.07 -23.65 -27.56
C ASP A 908 5.96 -25.15 -27.29
N ASP A 909 6.64 -25.70 -26.28
CA ASP A 909 6.37 -27.03 -25.75
C ASP A 909 5.08 -27.06 -24.90
N ARG A 910 4.72 -25.93 -24.30
CA ARG A 910 3.58 -25.78 -23.38
C ARG A 910 2.35 -25.16 -23.99
N MET A 911 2.48 -24.20 -24.91
CA MET A 911 1.35 -23.38 -25.39
C MET A 911 1.51 -23.00 -26.87
N GLY A 912 0.62 -22.15 -27.39
CA GLY A 912 0.64 -21.66 -28.77
C GLY A 912 0.06 -22.61 -29.85
N SER A 913 -0.34 -23.83 -29.48
CA SER A 913 -1.00 -24.79 -30.38
C SER A 913 -2.01 -25.69 -29.64
N ILE A 914 -2.98 -26.26 -30.37
CA ILE A 914 -3.96 -27.21 -29.81
C ILE A 914 -3.44 -28.63 -30.00
N LYS A 915 -2.71 -29.13 -28.99
CA LYS A 915 -2.07 -30.45 -28.98
C LYS A 915 -2.18 -31.10 -27.62
N ALA A 916 -2.40 -32.41 -27.58
CA ALA A 916 -2.46 -33.16 -26.33
C ALA A 916 -1.17 -32.97 -25.49
N GLY A 917 -1.33 -32.72 -24.19
CA GLY A 917 -0.24 -32.46 -23.24
C GLY A 917 0.08 -30.98 -23.00
N LYS A 918 -0.30 -30.09 -23.92
CA LYS A 918 -0.14 -28.64 -23.76
C LYS A 918 -1.08 -28.04 -22.72
N ASP A 919 -0.71 -26.89 -22.19
CA ASP A 919 -1.55 -26.06 -21.32
C ASP A 919 -2.87 -25.78 -22.03
N ALA A 920 -3.99 -25.87 -21.31
CA ALA A 920 -5.32 -25.60 -21.85
C ALA A 920 -5.61 -24.10 -21.93
N ASP A 921 -4.77 -23.39 -22.68
CA ASP A 921 -4.96 -22.00 -23.08
C ASP A 921 -5.66 -22.01 -24.45
N VAL A 922 -6.98 -21.87 -24.42
CA VAL A 922 -7.87 -22.18 -25.56
C VAL A 922 -8.92 -21.09 -25.72
N VAL A 923 -9.27 -20.75 -26.96
CA VAL A 923 -10.36 -19.79 -27.24
C VAL A 923 -11.42 -20.45 -28.11
N LEU A 924 -12.68 -20.31 -27.70
CA LEU A 924 -13.85 -20.68 -28.51
C LEU A 924 -14.43 -19.41 -29.13
N TRP A 925 -14.52 -19.36 -30.45
CA TRP A 925 -15.00 -18.21 -31.22
C TRP A 925 -16.35 -18.48 -31.86
N ASN A 926 -17.16 -17.44 -32.03
CA ASN A 926 -18.44 -17.53 -32.76
C ASN A 926 -18.30 -17.60 -34.28
N ASP A 927 -17.14 -17.25 -34.84
CA ASP A 927 -16.86 -17.14 -36.28
C ASP A 927 -15.36 -17.41 -36.52
N ASN A 928 -14.89 -17.38 -37.78
CA ASN A 928 -13.48 -17.52 -38.14
C ASN A 928 -12.65 -16.51 -37.32
N PRO A 929 -11.62 -16.95 -36.56
CA PRO A 929 -10.87 -16.10 -35.63
C PRO A 929 -10.20 -14.89 -36.30
N LEU A 930 -9.91 -14.91 -37.60
CA LEU A 930 -9.31 -13.79 -38.33
C LEU A 930 -10.34 -12.80 -38.91
N SER A 931 -11.63 -13.04 -38.69
CA SER A 931 -12.73 -12.15 -39.09
C SER A 931 -12.87 -10.95 -38.13
N ILE A 932 -13.25 -9.80 -38.68
CA ILE A 932 -13.63 -8.63 -37.86
C ILE A 932 -14.93 -8.85 -37.05
N TYR A 933 -15.73 -9.86 -37.42
CA TYR A 933 -16.96 -10.24 -36.71
C TYR A 933 -16.72 -11.28 -35.62
N ALA A 934 -15.50 -11.84 -35.54
CA ALA A 934 -15.14 -12.83 -34.54
C ALA A 934 -15.13 -12.22 -33.14
N LYS A 935 -15.75 -12.95 -32.22
CA LYS A 935 -15.80 -12.66 -30.79
C LYS A 935 -15.50 -13.94 -30.02
N PRO A 936 -14.61 -13.91 -29.01
CA PRO A 936 -14.50 -15.00 -28.07
C PRO A 936 -15.84 -15.21 -27.37
N LEU A 937 -16.31 -16.45 -27.37
CA LEU A 937 -17.42 -16.91 -26.55
C LEU A 937 -16.89 -17.33 -25.17
N LYS A 938 -15.74 -18.01 -25.15
CA LYS A 938 -15.03 -18.40 -23.93
C LYS A 938 -13.52 -18.36 -24.17
N THR A 939 -12.78 -17.85 -23.18
CA THR A 939 -11.31 -17.85 -23.16
C THR A 939 -10.85 -18.62 -21.93
N PHE A 940 -10.15 -19.73 -22.18
CA PHE A 940 -9.61 -20.60 -21.17
C PHE A 940 -8.13 -20.29 -20.95
N VAL A 941 -7.73 -20.22 -19.68
CA VAL A 941 -6.32 -20.15 -19.27
C VAL A 941 -6.13 -21.26 -18.24
N ASP A 942 -5.15 -22.14 -18.46
CA ASP A 942 -4.95 -23.35 -17.66
C ASP A 942 -6.25 -24.17 -17.49
N GLY A 943 -7.09 -24.22 -18.54
CA GLY A 943 -8.37 -24.93 -18.56
C GLY A 943 -9.48 -24.30 -17.71
N ILE A 944 -9.28 -23.09 -17.16
CA ILE A 944 -10.27 -22.32 -16.43
C ILE A 944 -10.86 -21.26 -17.37
N ALA A 945 -12.19 -21.19 -17.48
CA ALA A 945 -12.88 -20.15 -18.25
C ALA A 945 -12.81 -18.79 -17.51
N TYR A 946 -11.71 -18.06 -17.69
CA TYR A 946 -11.53 -16.72 -17.11
C TYR A 946 -12.39 -15.67 -17.82
N TYR A 947 -12.71 -15.87 -19.11
CA TYR A 947 -13.74 -15.13 -19.80
C TYR A 947 -14.81 -16.07 -20.36
N ASP A 948 -16.06 -15.63 -20.24
CA ASP A 948 -17.26 -16.33 -20.70
C ASP A 948 -18.31 -15.25 -21.02
N LEU A 949 -18.74 -15.16 -22.28
CA LEU A 949 -19.62 -14.08 -22.74
C LEU A 949 -20.96 -14.04 -21.99
N GLU A 950 -21.55 -15.21 -21.70
CA GLU A 950 -22.83 -15.29 -20.96
C GLU A 950 -22.65 -14.82 -19.51
N ARG A 951 -21.52 -15.17 -18.89
CA ARG A 951 -21.19 -14.70 -17.53
C ARG A 951 -20.90 -13.20 -17.53
N ASP A 952 -20.22 -12.69 -18.56
CA ASP A 952 -19.93 -11.26 -18.70
C ASP A 952 -21.23 -10.43 -18.78
N GLU A 953 -22.23 -10.89 -19.54
CA GLU A 953 -23.55 -10.27 -19.61
C GLU A 953 -24.24 -10.25 -18.24
N GLN A 954 -24.22 -11.36 -17.52
CA GLN A 954 -24.75 -11.45 -16.15
C GLN A 954 -24.01 -10.51 -15.18
N MET A 955 -22.68 -10.47 -15.27
CA MET A 955 -21.85 -9.61 -14.43
C MET A 955 -22.16 -8.13 -14.67
N ARG A 956 -22.41 -7.69 -15.91
CA ARG A 956 -22.82 -6.30 -16.19
C ARG A 956 -24.12 -5.93 -15.47
N GLU A 957 -25.11 -6.82 -15.45
CA GLU A 957 -26.35 -6.57 -14.70
C GLU A 957 -26.12 -6.50 -13.18
N GLU A 958 -25.29 -7.39 -12.64
CA GLU A 958 -24.94 -7.40 -11.22
C GLU A 958 -24.15 -6.16 -10.80
N LEU A 959 -23.22 -5.71 -11.65
CA LEU A 959 -22.43 -4.50 -11.45
C LEU A 959 -23.33 -3.26 -11.37
N GLU A 960 -24.31 -3.14 -12.27
CA GLU A 960 -25.28 -2.03 -12.20
C GLU A 960 -26.15 -2.09 -10.95
N LYS A 961 -26.62 -3.28 -10.54
CA LYS A 961 -27.38 -3.45 -9.29
C LYS A 961 -26.56 -3.04 -8.06
N GLU A 962 -25.29 -3.48 -7.99
CA GLU A 962 -24.39 -3.13 -6.89
C GLU A 962 -24.05 -1.63 -6.89
N ARG A 963 -23.80 -1.05 -8.06
CA ARG A 963 -23.59 0.40 -8.21
C ARG A 963 -24.79 1.18 -7.68
N MET A 964 -26.01 0.80 -8.06
CA MET A 964 -27.22 1.47 -7.58
C MET A 964 -27.42 1.34 -6.07
N ARG A 965 -27.09 0.17 -5.50
CA ARG A 965 -27.12 -0.04 -4.04
C ARG A 965 -26.14 0.91 -3.33
N LEU A 966 -24.92 1.04 -3.84
CA LEU A 966 -23.89 1.91 -3.27
C LEU A 966 -24.25 3.40 -3.41
N ILE A 967 -24.82 3.81 -4.55
CA ILE A 967 -25.34 5.17 -4.73
C ILE A 967 -26.39 5.48 -3.67
N GLN A 968 -27.37 4.59 -3.46
CA GLN A 968 -28.39 4.78 -2.43
C GLN A 968 -27.78 4.83 -1.02
N ALA A 969 -26.77 4.00 -0.73
CA ALA A 969 -26.06 4.03 0.55
C ALA A 969 -25.34 5.37 0.79
N MET A 970 -24.69 5.94 -0.25
CA MET A 970 -24.02 7.24 -0.16
C MET A 970 -25.02 8.40 0.01
N LEU A 971 -26.15 8.38 -0.70
CA LEU A 971 -27.22 9.37 -0.53
C LEU A 971 -27.80 9.34 0.90
N ASN A 972 -28.00 8.14 1.45
CA ASN A 972 -28.46 7.95 2.82
C ASN A 972 -27.42 8.43 3.83
N ALA A 973 -26.13 8.15 3.60
CA ALA A 973 -25.04 8.64 4.46
C ALA A 973 -24.99 10.17 4.49
N LYS A 974 -25.10 10.82 3.32
CA LYS A 974 -25.17 12.29 3.22
C LYS A 974 -26.38 12.85 3.98
N THR A 975 -27.56 12.26 3.78
CA THR A 975 -28.79 12.66 4.48
C THR A 975 -28.67 12.48 6.00
N GLY A 976 -27.92 11.46 6.44
CA GLY A 976 -27.55 11.22 7.84
C GLY A 976 -26.47 12.17 8.39
N GLY A 977 -25.99 13.14 7.61
CA GLY A 977 -24.99 14.13 8.03
C GLY A 977 -23.53 13.67 7.91
N ALA A 978 -23.26 12.58 7.19
CA ALA A 978 -21.88 12.17 6.90
C ALA A 978 -21.18 13.20 5.99
N ARG A 979 -19.87 13.36 6.17
CA ARG A 979 -19.04 14.13 5.24
C ARG A 979 -19.07 13.48 3.86
N THR A 980 -19.06 14.35 2.84
CA THR A 980 -18.97 13.92 1.45
C THR A 980 -17.78 14.56 0.76
N GLN A 981 -17.28 13.89 -0.27
CA GLN A 981 -16.24 14.37 -1.18
C GLN A 981 -16.78 14.51 -2.60
N ALA A 982 -16.11 15.32 -3.42
CA ALA A 982 -16.47 15.49 -4.81
C ALA A 982 -16.24 14.19 -5.61
N PRO A 983 -17.14 13.85 -6.54
CA PRO A 983 -16.89 12.83 -7.54
C PRO A 983 -15.62 13.16 -8.33
N ALA A 984 -14.61 12.32 -8.20
CA ALA A 984 -13.37 12.43 -8.94
C ALA A 984 -13.34 11.35 -10.03
N MET A 985 -13.09 11.77 -11.26
CA MET A 985 -12.81 10.84 -12.34
C MET A 985 -11.38 10.33 -12.15
N ARG A 986 -11.22 9.04 -11.84
CA ARG A 986 -9.90 8.42 -11.86
C ARG A 986 -9.59 8.09 -13.32
N ARG A 987 -8.61 8.79 -13.92
CA ARG A 987 -8.12 8.43 -15.25
C ARG A 987 -7.43 7.06 -15.12
N ALA A 988 -7.81 6.10 -15.97
CA ALA A 988 -7.03 4.87 -16.07
C ALA A 988 -5.69 5.24 -16.71
N SER A 989 -4.59 5.01 -16.00
CA SER A 989 -3.25 5.15 -16.58
C SER A 989 -3.04 3.99 -17.54
N VAL A 990 -2.94 4.29 -18.84
CA VAL A 990 -2.32 3.41 -19.82
C VAL A 990 -0.87 3.86 -19.91
N VAL A 991 0.07 2.94 -19.74
CA VAL A 991 1.49 3.25 -19.79
C VAL A 991 2.03 2.80 -21.13
N HIS A 992 2.71 3.71 -21.81
CA HIS A 992 3.30 3.49 -23.12
C HIS A 992 4.82 3.25 -23.01
N CYS A 993 5.39 2.69 -24.07
CA CYS A 993 6.79 2.29 -24.13
C CYS A 993 7.78 3.44 -23.82
N GLU A 994 7.42 4.70 -24.08
CA GLU A 994 8.26 5.88 -23.85
C GLU A 994 8.15 6.48 -22.43
N ASP A 995 7.15 6.07 -21.64
CA ASP A 995 6.79 6.76 -20.40
C ASP A 995 7.83 6.53 -19.30
N VAL A 996 8.44 7.62 -18.82
CA VAL A 996 9.52 7.60 -17.83
C VAL A 996 9.08 8.09 -16.45
N GLU A 997 7.90 8.69 -16.34
CA GLU A 997 7.21 8.99 -15.09
C GLU A 997 5.78 8.46 -15.20
N HIS A 998 5.12 8.22 -14.06
CA HIS A 998 3.71 7.85 -14.04
C HIS A 998 2.87 9.08 -14.45
N ASN A 999 2.76 9.34 -15.75
CA ASN A 999 1.96 10.42 -16.30
C ASN A 999 0.52 9.91 -16.48
N GLU A 1000 -0.42 10.52 -15.76
CA GLU A 1000 -1.87 10.25 -15.88
C GLU A 1000 -2.50 10.84 -17.17
N GLU A 1001 -1.74 10.96 -18.26
CA GLU A 1001 -2.09 11.86 -19.36
C GLU A 1001 -2.83 11.24 -20.55
N GLU A 1002 -2.91 9.91 -20.71
CA GLU A 1002 -3.67 9.33 -21.83
C GLU A 1002 -4.85 8.45 -21.34
N SER A 1003 -6.06 8.88 -21.72
CA SER A 1003 -7.32 8.45 -21.10
C SER A 1003 -8.16 7.53 -21.99
N TYR A 1004 -8.61 6.40 -21.44
CA TYR A 1004 -9.92 5.81 -21.79
C TYR A 1004 -10.83 5.80 -20.55
N PHE A 1005 -12.12 6.03 -20.78
CA PHE A 1005 -13.13 6.00 -19.72
C PHE A 1005 -13.24 4.58 -19.14
N ALA A 1006 -13.05 4.46 -17.82
CA ALA A 1006 -13.47 3.26 -17.09
C ALA A 1006 -14.98 3.34 -16.86
N HIS A 1007 -15.77 3.00 -17.89
CA HIS A 1007 -17.17 2.67 -17.72
C HIS A 1007 -17.31 1.16 -17.50
#